data_AF-A0A8X6M4Y3-F1
#
_entry.id   AF-A0A8X6M4Y3-F1
#
_cell.length_a   1.000
_cell.length_b   1.000
_cell.length_c   1.000
_cell.angle_alpha   90.00
_cell.angle_beta   90.00
_cell.angle_gamma   90.00
#
_symmetry.space_group_name_H-M   'P 1'
#
loop_
_entity.id
_entity.type
_entity.pdbx_description
1 polymer ?
#
loop_
_entity_poly.entity_id
_entity_poly.type
_entity_poly.pdbx_seq_one_letter_code
_entity_poly.pdbx_strand_id
1 'polypeptide(L)'
;MDSSHSVQHNKCSNLSTSQDIFEKTAADEKDNELIKGTLDLLDAGERKIKLCDEHKSIVLTLGNTGSGKSAFIQWIAGDNTKLIAKAVKEGTGEYIIEDNDRIGDSTVNSKTIFPELVVEKKTNLAYYDCPGFNDTRSTSYDIATTYFIKKILNHAERVKMILIINHPSVKKGVDRQDFMSLIKHVTKLVKDCNKFKNSIAIVATKVDNHYIKRESSFVRVEDDKIIEGFADFLREVRQELEKSTENPGISANEKQFLDNAIKLVEALLVKNGDHYAKIGIFRRPDESGQLSNVSLLQAGRKIIKDLLNENLNFTSKHDDDFGYTISEKSKNEINDIVEEINQIIWSDVSNIAQRIDKKFQCVVGQMRSKIKSSISNTNLFNVVQSETRMLFSEFEKGCEAIFNLVEEIQVLKNPETLARKIDEIVTSLDIDISKEKVTRISNGGKYVSFLQVVSDKELSMRPWVDLFKNTLTFISESKRNIRDDINDAAEKIDIRMLSELEAIAKFMQQQYTEKMKQLEIQELPDILATENDAILKFTENIRSLATPSELITEIQNISNCIRTDMPKENMSNVKIFGEYLEFLRLISGAELKSGSPTWTHPFKTLAKGLNDSEKWYRFLWDLYIKFSQFEIQKDRHRYNVANIEDWGKPEKAQGIAITASNFEQFLSKIAKYNIKEYHNVKNIAIKGLKLDELNHVLTLTLKHKIDIRCKDSDIFVIGDFISIEELMTVELKHDKYKDYPSLLKSGKYKFINIFALNTIFIDYDVSFKGLELPVVSVAPKWKVIGTKRIELNGPDGEPYIEPKAKDGSSPGSAGEDGQPGRPGGPGGNFWGIGEIFENGANLTVSANGGRGGQGQDGGNGSKGYDGSTPSNLNFTCESDYKTISGFKCELITYHVLPGRCVGIGACRQYIPDRGHCRYRIFGTSGGKGGNGGHGGKRGKGGYPGNIKILELNGNSKISKVICEGRDGENGKGGTGGNGGRNGDDVVAEYVLNSKGCTVVERKNNGRRPPGNSGNDGSNDNDMESPKKPVLKKELVDLITEFENCSIKNLTDRFKRCTLNTFLKHLKKNKDANVLKQ
;
A
#
# COMPACT_ATOMS: atom_id res chain seq x y z
N MET A 1 -15.40 -42.21 13.12
CA MET A 1 -15.10 -41.73 14.48
C MET A 1 -15.64 -40.32 14.56
N ASP A 2 -16.79 -40.20 15.20
CA ASP A 2 -17.56 -38.98 15.35
C ASP A 2 -16.86 -37.95 16.23
N SER A 3 -16.84 -36.69 15.79
CA SER A 3 -16.64 -35.56 16.68
C SER A 3 -17.51 -34.39 16.21
N SER A 4 -18.72 -34.37 16.76
CA SER A 4 -19.69 -33.27 16.70
C SER A 4 -19.12 -32.02 17.38
N HIS A 5 -18.87 -30.95 16.62
CA HIS A 5 -18.60 -29.63 17.18
C HIS A 5 -19.92 -28.98 17.63
N SER A 6 -20.07 -28.87 18.95
CA SER A 6 -21.15 -28.13 19.61
C SER A 6 -20.87 -26.64 19.57
N VAL A 7 -21.78 -25.88 18.95
CA VAL A 7 -21.82 -24.41 19.03
C VAL A 7 -22.36 -24.04 20.41
N GLN A 8 -21.49 -23.54 21.29
CA GLN A 8 -21.89 -23.01 22.60
C GLN A 8 -22.57 -21.64 22.42
N HIS A 9 -23.90 -21.61 22.50
CA HIS A 9 -24.66 -20.39 22.75
C HIS A 9 -24.42 -19.92 24.19
N ASN A 10 -23.62 -18.86 24.37
CA ASN A 10 -23.43 -18.20 25.66
C ASN A 10 -24.73 -17.49 26.09
N LYS A 11 -25.44 -18.09 27.05
CA LYS A 11 -26.64 -17.53 27.69
C LYS A 11 -26.27 -16.35 28.60
N CYS A 12 -26.88 -15.18 28.35
CA CYS A 12 -26.86 -13.99 29.21
C CYS A 12 -27.41 -14.35 30.62
N SER A 13 -26.55 -14.36 31.64
CA SER A 13 -26.88 -14.63 33.06
C SER A 13 -27.43 -13.40 33.80
N ASN A 14 -28.26 -13.66 34.81
CA ASN A 14 -29.20 -12.74 35.46
C ASN A 14 -28.59 -11.58 36.27
N LEU A 15 -29.15 -10.36 36.09
CA LEU A 15 -29.17 -9.31 37.11
C LEU A 15 -30.55 -9.26 37.79
N SER A 16 -30.53 -9.15 39.11
CA SER A 16 -31.67 -9.14 40.02
C SER A 16 -32.37 -7.77 40.07
N THR A 17 -33.70 -7.76 40.10
CA THR A 17 -34.51 -6.58 40.46
C THR A 17 -35.36 -6.87 41.69
N SER A 18 -35.34 -5.91 42.61
CA SER A 18 -36.03 -5.84 43.90
C SER A 18 -37.55 -5.73 43.76
N GLN A 19 -38.27 -6.44 44.64
CA GLN A 19 -39.72 -6.37 44.81
C GLN A 19 -40.07 -5.27 45.83
N ASP A 20 -40.97 -4.36 45.44
CA ASP A 20 -41.68 -3.50 46.39
C ASP A 20 -43.08 -4.06 46.66
N ILE A 21 -43.43 -4.01 47.94
CA ILE A 21 -44.61 -4.59 48.60
C ILE A 21 -45.69 -3.51 48.71
N PHE A 22 -46.93 -3.85 48.37
CA PHE A 22 -48.11 -3.13 48.83
C PHE A 22 -49.05 -4.11 49.52
N GLU A 23 -49.30 -3.85 50.81
CA GLU A 23 -50.25 -4.58 51.66
C GLU A 23 -51.69 -4.29 51.20
N LYS A 24 -52.49 -5.35 51.00
CA LYS A 24 -53.96 -5.28 50.87
C LYS A 24 -54.60 -5.96 52.08
N THR A 25 -55.73 -5.42 52.51
CA THR A 25 -56.47 -5.82 53.71
C THR A 25 -57.27 -7.13 53.52
N ALA A 26 -57.41 -7.92 54.59
CA ALA A 26 -58.01 -9.27 54.59
C ALA A 26 -59.48 -9.37 54.12
N ALA A 27 -60.21 -8.25 54.00
CA ALA A 27 -61.55 -8.22 53.39
C ALA A 27 -61.46 -8.17 51.84
N ASP A 28 -60.48 -7.44 51.29
CA ASP A 28 -60.21 -7.40 49.85
C ASP A 28 -59.59 -8.71 49.35
N GLU A 29 -58.86 -9.44 50.19
CA GLU A 29 -58.31 -10.76 49.83
C GLU A 29 -59.42 -11.79 49.57
N LYS A 30 -60.51 -11.74 50.33
CA LYS A 30 -61.60 -12.72 50.22
C LYS A 30 -62.48 -12.50 48.97
N ASP A 31 -62.72 -11.24 48.60
CA ASP A 31 -63.40 -10.88 47.35
C ASP A 31 -62.49 -11.10 46.13
N ASN A 32 -61.17 -10.82 46.22
CA ASN A 32 -60.22 -11.14 45.16
C ASN A 32 -60.06 -12.65 44.94
N GLU A 33 -60.11 -13.49 45.98
CA GLU A 33 -60.10 -14.96 45.83
C GLU A 33 -61.34 -15.47 45.08
N LEU A 34 -62.52 -14.88 45.32
CA LEU A 34 -63.76 -15.22 44.61
C LEU A 34 -63.75 -14.79 43.14
N ILE A 35 -63.21 -13.61 42.84
CA ILE A 35 -63.05 -13.10 41.48
C ILE A 35 -62.05 -13.96 40.69
N LYS A 36 -60.89 -14.25 41.29
CA LYS A 36 -59.88 -15.14 40.70
C LYS A 36 -60.41 -16.56 40.49
N GLY A 37 -61.18 -17.08 41.44
CA GLY A 37 -61.88 -18.36 41.30
C GLY A 37 -62.88 -18.39 40.13
N THR A 38 -63.47 -17.25 39.77
CA THR A 38 -64.35 -17.13 38.58
C THR A 38 -63.55 -17.28 37.28
N LEU A 39 -62.40 -16.61 37.18
CA LEU A 39 -61.52 -16.71 36.01
C LEU A 39 -60.93 -18.11 35.86
N ASP A 40 -60.50 -18.73 36.97
CA ASP A 40 -60.01 -20.11 36.98
C ASP A 40 -61.08 -21.10 36.50
N LEU A 41 -62.35 -20.88 36.89
CA LEU A 41 -63.48 -21.68 36.41
C LEU A 41 -63.72 -21.50 34.91
N LEU A 42 -63.69 -20.27 34.39
CA LEU A 42 -63.83 -20.00 32.96
C LEU A 42 -62.68 -20.64 32.16
N ASP A 43 -61.43 -20.49 32.61
CA ASP A 43 -60.25 -21.11 32.01
C ASP A 43 -60.27 -22.64 32.10
N ALA A 44 -60.80 -23.20 33.18
CA ALA A 44 -61.03 -24.64 33.29
C ALA A 44 -62.09 -25.10 32.28
N GLY A 45 -63.15 -24.32 32.07
CA GLY A 45 -64.18 -24.60 31.08
C GLY A 45 -63.66 -24.50 29.64
N GLU A 46 -62.76 -23.56 29.36
CA GLU A 46 -62.07 -23.48 28.06
C GLU A 46 -61.33 -24.78 27.71
N ARG A 47 -60.72 -25.43 28.71
CA ARG A 47 -59.96 -26.66 28.53
C ARG A 47 -60.79 -27.94 28.63
N LYS A 48 -61.82 -27.97 29.48
CA LYS A 48 -62.56 -29.20 29.83
C LYS A 48 -63.79 -29.44 28.96
N ILE A 49 -64.45 -28.39 28.45
CA ILE A 49 -65.67 -28.53 27.64
C ILE A 49 -65.28 -28.99 26.24
N LYS A 50 -65.78 -30.17 25.86
CA LYS A 50 -65.53 -30.74 24.54
C LYS A 50 -66.56 -30.23 23.54
N LEU A 51 -66.08 -29.50 22.54
CA LEU A 51 -66.82 -29.17 21.31
C LEU A 51 -66.32 -30.10 20.21
N CYS A 52 -67.23 -30.65 19.41
CA CYS A 52 -66.90 -31.59 18.34
C CYS A 52 -67.43 -31.04 17.02
N ASP A 53 -66.54 -30.75 16.07
CA ASP A 53 -66.89 -30.19 14.76
C ASP A 53 -67.74 -31.16 13.91
N GLU A 54 -67.64 -32.46 14.16
CA GLU A 54 -68.47 -33.49 13.51
C GLU A 54 -69.93 -33.47 14.01
N HIS A 55 -70.19 -32.81 15.14
CA HIS A 55 -71.50 -32.78 15.81
C HIS A 55 -72.02 -31.36 16.05
N LYS A 56 -72.52 -30.72 14.99
CA LYS A 56 -73.13 -29.38 15.07
C LYS A 56 -74.66 -29.37 15.19
N SER A 57 -75.31 -30.53 15.03
CA SER A 57 -76.73 -30.73 15.36
C SER A 57 -76.84 -31.38 16.73
N ILE A 58 -77.23 -30.60 17.74
CA ILE A 58 -77.13 -31.00 19.15
C ILE A 58 -78.48 -31.11 19.85
N VAL A 59 -78.58 -32.02 20.81
CA VAL A 59 -79.69 -32.12 21.74
C VAL A 59 -79.25 -31.51 23.07
N LEU A 60 -79.81 -30.34 23.39
CA LEU A 60 -79.53 -29.60 24.60
C LEU A 60 -80.50 -30.00 25.71
N THR A 61 -79.97 -30.50 26.82
CA THR A 61 -80.81 -30.91 27.96
C THR A 61 -80.82 -29.81 29.01
N LEU A 62 -82.01 -29.29 29.32
CA LEU A 62 -82.20 -28.14 30.20
C LEU A 62 -83.12 -28.52 31.36
N GLY A 63 -82.91 -27.92 32.53
CA GLY A 63 -83.65 -28.28 33.74
C GLY A 63 -83.03 -27.67 34.98
N ASN A 64 -83.84 -27.47 36.02
CA ASN A 64 -83.34 -27.01 37.31
C ASN A 64 -82.37 -28.03 37.93
N THR A 65 -81.53 -27.59 38.85
CA THR A 65 -80.63 -28.48 39.59
C THR A 65 -81.41 -29.59 40.30
N GLY A 66 -80.93 -30.84 40.20
CA GLY A 66 -81.60 -32.00 40.80
C GLY A 66 -82.80 -32.58 40.05
N SER A 67 -83.15 -32.07 38.85
CA SER A 67 -84.27 -32.59 38.04
C SER A 67 -84.03 -33.97 37.38
N GLY A 68 -82.81 -34.50 37.47
CA GLY A 68 -82.46 -35.82 36.91
C GLY A 68 -81.90 -35.79 35.49
N LYS A 69 -81.39 -34.65 35.00
CA LYS A 69 -80.79 -34.49 33.66
C LYS A 69 -79.72 -35.53 33.34
N SER A 70 -78.68 -35.61 34.17
CA SER A 70 -77.57 -36.55 33.97
C SER A 70 -78.05 -38.00 33.94
N ALA A 71 -78.96 -38.37 34.86
CA ALA A 71 -79.56 -39.71 34.88
C ALA A 71 -80.36 -40.01 33.60
N PHE A 72 -81.13 -39.03 33.12
CA PHE A 72 -81.88 -39.14 31.88
C PHE A 72 -80.98 -39.28 30.64
N ILE A 73 -79.93 -38.46 30.51
CA ILE A 73 -79.02 -38.50 29.36
C ILE A 73 -78.24 -39.81 29.31
N GLN A 74 -77.70 -40.25 30.45
CA GLN A 74 -77.00 -41.53 30.52
C GLN A 74 -77.96 -42.69 30.21
N TRP A 75 -79.23 -42.60 30.61
CA TRP A 75 -80.23 -43.61 30.30
C TRP A 75 -80.67 -43.61 28.82
N ILE A 76 -80.80 -42.44 28.19
CA ILE A 76 -81.28 -42.33 26.82
C ILE A 76 -80.16 -42.58 25.79
N ALA A 77 -78.99 -41.96 25.99
CA ALA A 77 -77.89 -41.89 25.03
C ALA A 77 -76.62 -42.60 25.52
N GLY A 78 -76.44 -42.73 26.84
CA GLY A 78 -75.27 -43.35 27.46
C GLY A 78 -75.31 -44.88 27.50
N ASP A 79 -74.40 -45.43 28.31
CA ASP A 79 -74.21 -46.87 28.48
C ASP A 79 -75.03 -47.41 29.66
N ASN A 80 -76.24 -47.90 29.37
CA ASN A 80 -77.17 -48.40 30.40
C ASN A 80 -76.66 -49.62 31.18
N THR A 81 -75.57 -50.27 30.76
CA THR A 81 -74.94 -51.34 31.54
C THR A 81 -74.28 -50.82 32.82
N LYS A 82 -73.97 -49.51 32.86
CA LYS A 82 -73.33 -48.83 33.99
C LYS A 82 -74.32 -48.24 34.99
N LEU A 83 -75.57 -48.07 34.59
CA LEU A 83 -76.63 -47.55 35.46
C LEU A 83 -77.24 -48.69 36.27
N ILE A 84 -77.25 -48.53 37.59
CA ILE A 84 -77.75 -49.55 38.51
C ILE A 84 -78.99 -49.01 39.25
N ALA A 85 -80.08 -49.76 39.16
CA ALA A 85 -81.27 -49.57 39.98
C ALA A 85 -81.06 -50.26 41.33
N LYS A 86 -81.17 -49.48 42.41
CA LYS A 86 -80.96 -49.96 43.78
C LYS A 86 -82.16 -49.61 44.64
N ALA A 87 -82.64 -50.59 45.39
CA ALA A 87 -83.71 -50.37 46.36
C ALA A 87 -83.26 -49.34 47.42
N VAL A 88 -84.06 -48.30 47.63
CA VAL A 88 -83.83 -47.28 48.68
C VAL A 88 -83.82 -47.94 50.04
N LYS A 89 -84.74 -48.90 50.25
CA LYS A 89 -84.81 -49.78 51.40
C LYS A 89 -85.53 -51.06 50.99
N GLU A 90 -85.06 -52.21 51.47
CA GLU A 90 -85.65 -53.50 51.13
C GLU A 90 -87.12 -53.56 51.56
N GLY A 91 -88.00 -54.05 50.67
CA GLY A 91 -89.44 -54.17 50.91
C GLY A 91 -90.29 -52.91 50.71
N THR A 92 -89.70 -51.73 50.42
CA THR A 92 -90.50 -50.50 50.17
C THR A 92 -91.01 -50.37 48.74
N GLY A 93 -90.42 -51.10 47.80
CA GLY A 93 -90.73 -50.96 46.36
C GLY A 93 -90.21 -49.66 45.73
N GLU A 94 -89.35 -48.91 46.44
CA GLU A 94 -88.74 -47.68 45.94
C GLU A 94 -87.30 -47.91 45.47
N TYR A 95 -86.96 -47.40 44.28
CA TYR A 95 -85.63 -47.56 43.68
C TYR A 95 -85.04 -46.20 43.27
N ILE A 96 -83.71 -46.07 43.41
CA ILE A 96 -82.90 -44.96 42.91
C ILE A 96 -81.92 -45.45 41.84
N ILE A 97 -81.50 -44.54 40.97
CA ILE A 97 -80.53 -44.81 39.89
C ILE A 97 -79.18 -44.27 40.34
N GLU A 98 -78.20 -45.15 40.49
CA GLU A 98 -76.80 -44.81 40.78
C GLU A 98 -75.94 -45.05 39.53
N ASP A 99 -74.93 -44.21 39.34
CA ASP A 99 -73.83 -44.39 38.39
C ASP A 99 -72.53 -44.09 39.15
N ASN A 100 -71.47 -44.87 38.92
CA ASN A 100 -70.16 -44.81 39.58
C ASN A 100 -69.56 -43.38 39.54
N ASP A 101 -70.02 -42.53 40.47
CA ASP A 101 -69.67 -41.13 40.72
C ASP A 101 -70.20 -40.02 39.78
N ARG A 102 -70.86 -40.33 38.65
CA ARG A 102 -71.34 -39.29 37.69
C ARG A 102 -72.70 -38.69 38.03
N ILE A 103 -73.56 -39.43 38.71
CA ILE A 103 -74.88 -38.99 39.13
C ILE A 103 -74.81 -38.68 40.63
N GLY A 104 -75.25 -37.49 41.04
CA GLY A 104 -75.23 -37.05 42.43
C GLY A 104 -76.27 -37.75 43.30
N ASP A 105 -75.85 -38.13 44.50
CA ASP A 105 -76.57 -38.91 45.51
C ASP A 105 -77.54 -38.02 46.33
N SER A 106 -77.42 -36.69 46.24
CA SER A 106 -78.25 -35.70 46.94
C SER A 106 -78.54 -34.46 46.09
N THR A 107 -79.66 -33.80 46.36
CA THR A 107 -80.03 -32.50 45.74
C THR A 107 -79.16 -31.33 46.20
N VAL A 108 -78.32 -31.53 47.22
CA VAL A 108 -77.51 -30.47 47.86
C VAL A 108 -76.13 -30.33 47.19
N ASN A 109 -75.59 -31.40 46.58
CA ASN A 109 -74.28 -31.40 45.91
C ASN A 109 -74.37 -31.84 44.44
N SER A 110 -74.69 -30.92 43.53
CA SER A 110 -74.60 -31.14 42.07
C SER A 110 -73.16 -31.44 41.61
N LYS A 111 -72.90 -32.60 40.99
CA LYS A 111 -71.54 -32.97 40.51
C LYS A 111 -71.20 -32.38 39.12
N THR A 112 -72.20 -31.94 38.35
CA THR A 112 -72.04 -31.46 36.96
C THR A 112 -71.71 -29.96 36.90
N ILE A 113 -70.42 -29.62 36.89
CA ILE A 113 -69.91 -28.22 36.82
C ILE A 113 -69.66 -27.78 35.37
N PHE A 114 -69.24 -28.72 34.51
CA PHE A 114 -69.00 -28.48 33.09
C PHE A 114 -69.96 -29.31 32.26
N PRO A 115 -70.51 -28.76 31.16
CA PRO A 115 -71.30 -29.57 30.26
C PRO A 115 -70.57 -30.81 29.72
N GLU A 116 -71.21 -31.98 29.75
CA GLU A 116 -70.67 -33.23 29.20
C GLU A 116 -71.32 -33.55 27.84
N LEU A 117 -70.50 -33.83 26.82
CA LEU A 117 -70.96 -34.34 25.54
C LEU A 117 -71.13 -35.87 25.61
N VAL A 118 -72.34 -36.36 25.35
CA VAL A 118 -72.69 -37.78 25.29
C VAL A 118 -73.24 -38.09 23.90
N VAL A 119 -72.54 -38.92 23.12
CA VAL A 119 -72.95 -39.30 21.76
C VAL A 119 -73.63 -40.66 21.78
N GLU A 120 -74.86 -40.73 21.29
CA GLU A 120 -75.59 -41.99 21.18
C GLU A 120 -75.03 -42.84 20.02
N LYS A 121 -74.50 -44.03 20.33
CA LYS A 121 -73.81 -44.90 19.35
C LYS A 121 -74.67 -45.33 18.15
N LYS A 122 -76.00 -45.39 18.27
CA LYS A 122 -76.89 -45.91 17.21
C LYS A 122 -77.34 -44.84 16.22
N THR A 123 -77.68 -43.66 16.73
CA THR A 123 -78.25 -42.55 15.95
C THR A 123 -77.21 -41.50 15.61
N ASN A 124 -76.04 -41.56 16.23
CA ASN A 124 -74.99 -40.56 16.17
C ASN A 124 -75.46 -39.16 16.64
N LEU A 125 -76.48 -39.11 17.50
CA LEU A 125 -77.00 -37.87 18.08
C LEU A 125 -76.14 -37.44 19.27
N ALA A 126 -75.73 -36.17 19.25
CA ALA A 126 -74.93 -35.54 20.30
C ALA A 126 -75.83 -34.88 21.34
N TYR A 127 -75.76 -35.36 22.58
CA TYR A 127 -76.47 -34.80 23.73
C TYR A 127 -75.49 -34.01 24.59
N TYR A 128 -75.90 -32.82 25.04
CA TYR A 128 -75.17 -32.06 26.04
C TYR A 128 -75.92 -32.13 27.38
N ASP A 129 -75.22 -32.65 28.40
CA ASP A 129 -75.65 -32.58 29.80
C ASP A 129 -75.21 -31.25 30.39
N CYS A 130 -76.12 -30.29 30.45
CA CYS A 130 -75.80 -28.96 30.98
C CYS A 130 -75.95 -28.92 32.51
N PRO A 131 -75.13 -28.08 33.20
CA PRO A 131 -75.37 -27.74 34.59
C PRO A 131 -76.80 -27.24 34.81
N GLY A 132 -77.33 -27.45 36.01
CA GLY A 132 -78.69 -27.02 36.33
C GLY A 132 -78.84 -25.51 36.39
N PHE A 133 -80.02 -25.02 36.03
CA PHE A 133 -80.38 -23.63 36.32
C PHE A 133 -80.47 -23.41 37.85
N ASN A 134 -80.14 -22.20 38.29
CA ASN A 134 -80.10 -21.81 39.71
C ASN A 134 -79.19 -22.71 40.57
N ASP A 135 -77.98 -23.04 40.11
CA ASP A 135 -76.97 -23.64 40.99
C ASP A 135 -76.55 -22.61 42.06
N THR A 136 -77.02 -22.79 43.30
CA THR A 136 -76.97 -21.80 44.39
C THR A 136 -75.60 -21.65 45.05
N ARG A 137 -74.50 -21.98 44.37
CA ARG A 137 -73.15 -22.08 44.97
C ARG A 137 -72.41 -20.75 45.09
N SER A 138 -72.32 -19.97 44.02
CA SER A 138 -71.77 -18.60 44.03
C SER A 138 -72.09 -17.87 42.72
N THR A 139 -71.85 -16.55 42.68
CA THR A 139 -71.92 -15.72 41.47
C THR A 139 -70.94 -16.20 40.38
N SER A 140 -69.79 -16.73 40.77
CA SER A 140 -68.80 -17.36 39.87
C SER A 140 -69.41 -18.52 39.06
N TYR A 141 -70.20 -19.38 39.69
CA TYR A 141 -70.85 -20.52 39.03
C TYR A 141 -71.96 -20.08 38.08
N ASP A 142 -72.69 -19.02 38.41
CA ASP A 142 -73.74 -18.45 37.56
C ASP A 142 -73.17 -17.84 36.28
N ILE A 143 -72.07 -17.06 36.40
CA ILE A 143 -71.33 -16.50 35.27
C ILE A 143 -70.74 -17.63 34.40
N ALA A 144 -70.08 -18.61 35.02
CA ALA A 144 -69.46 -19.73 34.31
C ALA A 144 -70.50 -20.62 33.60
N THR A 145 -71.60 -20.99 34.25
CA THR A 145 -72.67 -21.81 33.66
C THR A 145 -73.28 -21.10 32.45
N THR A 146 -73.56 -19.80 32.59
CA THR A 146 -74.09 -18.96 31.50
C THR A 146 -73.11 -18.92 30.32
N TYR A 147 -71.81 -18.75 30.60
CA TYR A 147 -70.75 -18.80 29.57
C TYR A 147 -70.68 -20.16 28.87
N PHE A 148 -70.71 -21.27 29.62
CA PHE A 148 -70.58 -22.63 29.07
C PHE A 148 -71.77 -23.05 28.20
N ILE A 149 -73.00 -22.73 28.62
CA ILE A 149 -74.19 -22.99 27.82
C ILE A 149 -74.14 -22.17 26.52
N LYS A 150 -73.76 -20.89 26.61
CA LYS A 150 -73.60 -20.06 25.42
C LYS A 150 -72.49 -20.57 24.50
N LYS A 151 -71.37 -21.04 25.06
CA LYS A 151 -70.26 -21.64 24.30
C LYS A 151 -70.73 -22.83 23.45
N ILE A 152 -71.51 -23.73 24.02
CA ILE A 152 -72.10 -24.88 23.28
C ILE A 152 -73.09 -24.40 22.24
N LEU A 153 -73.99 -23.49 22.61
CA LEU A 153 -74.99 -22.96 21.69
C LEU A 153 -74.33 -22.27 20.49
N ASN A 154 -73.26 -21.48 20.70
CA ASN A 154 -72.53 -20.81 19.64
C ASN A 154 -71.80 -21.79 18.70
N HIS A 155 -71.42 -22.97 19.18
CA HIS A 155 -70.86 -24.05 18.35
C HIS A 155 -71.93 -24.78 17.51
N ALA A 156 -73.17 -24.81 17.99
CA ALA A 156 -74.26 -25.52 17.34
C ALA A 156 -74.85 -24.77 16.14
N GLU A 157 -75.09 -25.48 15.05
CA GLU A 157 -75.83 -24.98 13.88
C GLU A 157 -77.33 -25.29 14.00
N ARG A 158 -77.69 -26.42 14.62
CA ARG A 158 -79.08 -26.85 14.79
C ARG A 158 -79.30 -27.44 16.18
N VAL A 159 -80.45 -27.16 16.78
CA VAL A 159 -80.72 -27.52 18.18
C VAL A 159 -82.06 -28.23 18.33
N LYS A 160 -82.08 -29.29 19.15
CA LYS A 160 -83.25 -29.84 19.85
C LYS A 160 -83.09 -29.56 21.33
N MET A 161 -84.17 -29.30 22.05
CA MET A 161 -84.16 -29.01 23.48
C MET A 161 -85.07 -29.98 24.22
N ILE A 162 -84.53 -30.59 25.28
CA ILE A 162 -85.29 -31.45 26.17
C ILE A 162 -85.34 -30.78 27.54
N LEU A 163 -86.55 -30.39 27.95
CA LEU A 163 -86.81 -29.83 29.27
C LEU A 163 -87.04 -30.97 30.26
N ILE A 164 -86.22 -31.05 31.29
CA ILE A 164 -86.28 -32.10 32.31
C ILE A 164 -86.85 -31.54 33.60
N ILE A 165 -87.95 -32.12 34.06
CA ILE A 165 -88.61 -31.72 35.30
C ILE A 165 -88.96 -32.93 36.18
N ASN A 166 -88.99 -32.74 37.49
CA ASN A 166 -89.48 -33.76 38.41
C ASN A 166 -91.01 -33.93 38.26
N HIS A 167 -91.49 -35.17 38.13
CA HIS A 167 -92.93 -35.45 38.08
C HIS A 167 -93.73 -34.91 39.29
N PRO A 168 -93.22 -34.95 40.54
CA PRO A 168 -93.87 -34.29 41.67
C PRO A 168 -94.17 -32.79 41.47
N SER A 169 -93.42 -32.09 40.62
CA SER A 169 -93.57 -30.65 40.35
C SER A 169 -94.65 -30.33 39.29
N VAL A 170 -95.24 -31.36 38.67
CA VAL A 170 -96.21 -31.22 37.57
C VAL A 170 -97.49 -32.04 37.78
N LYS A 171 -97.78 -32.39 39.04
CA LYS A 171 -99.04 -33.01 39.43
C LYS A 171 -100.09 -31.93 39.68
N LYS A 172 -101.36 -32.24 39.41
CA LYS A 172 -102.47 -31.36 39.77
C LYS A 172 -102.53 -31.16 41.29
N GLY A 173 -102.61 -29.91 41.75
CA GLY A 173 -102.72 -29.55 43.17
C GLY A 173 -101.40 -29.45 43.97
N VAL A 174 -100.23 -29.49 43.32
CA VAL A 174 -98.91 -29.33 43.96
C VAL A 174 -98.31 -27.94 43.72
N ASP A 175 -97.25 -27.61 44.46
CA ASP A 175 -96.48 -26.37 44.27
C ASP A 175 -95.87 -26.28 42.86
N ARG A 176 -96.06 -25.12 42.23
CA ARG A 176 -95.69 -24.83 40.83
C ARG A 176 -94.36 -24.10 40.70
N GLN A 177 -93.72 -23.70 41.80
CA GLN A 177 -92.50 -22.86 41.78
C GLN A 177 -91.35 -23.47 40.97
N ASP A 178 -91.12 -24.78 41.08
CA ASP A 178 -90.06 -25.48 40.32
C ASP A 178 -90.33 -25.42 38.81
N PHE A 179 -91.57 -25.66 38.37
CA PHE A 179 -91.97 -25.52 36.97
C PHE A 179 -91.82 -24.07 36.49
N MET A 180 -92.33 -23.11 37.27
CA MET A 180 -92.26 -21.68 36.91
C MET A 180 -90.82 -21.17 36.83
N SER A 181 -89.93 -21.65 37.71
CA SER A 181 -88.50 -21.37 37.65
C SER A 181 -87.88 -21.90 36.36
N LEU A 182 -88.19 -23.14 35.98
CA LEU A 182 -87.71 -23.73 34.73
C LEU A 182 -88.17 -22.92 33.52
N ILE A 183 -89.46 -22.56 33.45
CA ILE A 183 -90.02 -21.76 32.36
C ILE A 183 -89.32 -20.40 32.28
N LYS A 184 -89.13 -19.71 33.41
CA LYS A 184 -88.42 -18.42 33.46
C LYS A 184 -87.01 -18.47 32.89
N HIS A 185 -86.24 -19.51 33.22
CA HIS A 185 -84.90 -19.69 32.65
C HIS A 185 -84.94 -20.00 31.15
N VAL A 186 -85.84 -20.90 30.73
CA VAL A 186 -85.97 -21.29 29.32
C VAL A 186 -86.40 -20.11 28.47
N THR A 187 -87.34 -19.28 28.91
CA THR A 187 -87.80 -18.08 28.17
C THR A 187 -86.78 -16.94 28.17
N LYS A 188 -85.83 -16.92 29.13
CA LYS A 188 -84.70 -15.98 29.12
C LYS A 188 -83.58 -16.46 28.20
N LEU A 189 -83.39 -17.78 28.12
CA LEU A 189 -82.43 -18.41 27.22
C LEU A 189 -82.90 -18.42 25.77
N VAL A 190 -84.18 -18.73 25.51
CA VAL A 190 -84.76 -18.84 24.16
C VAL A 190 -85.62 -17.60 23.92
N LYS A 191 -85.15 -16.68 23.08
CA LYS A 191 -85.83 -15.39 22.87
C LYS A 191 -87.16 -15.53 22.14
N ASP A 192 -87.27 -16.51 21.23
CA ASP A 192 -88.50 -16.85 20.50
C ASP A 192 -88.81 -18.35 20.62
N CYS A 193 -89.65 -18.71 21.60
CA CYS A 193 -90.07 -20.09 21.81
C CYS A 193 -90.89 -20.67 20.64
N ASN A 194 -91.55 -19.83 19.84
CA ASN A 194 -92.37 -20.29 18.71
C ASN A 194 -91.50 -20.79 17.55
N LYS A 195 -90.33 -20.17 17.31
CA LYS A 195 -89.34 -20.67 16.35
C LYS A 195 -88.95 -22.12 16.63
N PHE A 196 -88.72 -22.45 17.90
CA PHE A 196 -88.25 -23.76 18.33
C PHE A 196 -89.39 -24.72 18.73
N LYS A 197 -90.65 -24.38 18.45
CA LYS A 197 -91.80 -25.19 18.90
C LYS A 197 -91.72 -26.64 18.47
N ASN A 198 -91.16 -26.93 17.29
CA ASN A 198 -91.02 -28.30 16.75
C ASN A 198 -89.74 -29.01 17.21
N SER A 199 -88.93 -28.37 18.05
CA SER A 199 -87.64 -28.85 18.53
C SER A 199 -87.57 -28.92 20.05
N ILE A 200 -88.66 -28.65 20.75
CA ILE A 200 -88.74 -28.66 22.21
C ILE A 200 -89.70 -29.76 22.65
N ALA A 201 -89.27 -30.56 23.63
CA ALA A 201 -90.12 -31.46 24.40
C ALA A 201 -89.85 -31.31 25.90
N ILE A 202 -90.79 -31.82 26.70
CA ILE A 202 -90.65 -31.90 28.15
C ILE A 202 -90.74 -33.36 28.61
N VAL A 203 -89.86 -33.75 29.53
CA VAL A 203 -89.84 -35.09 30.12
C VAL A 203 -89.96 -34.96 31.64
N ALA A 204 -91.01 -35.58 32.19
CA ALA A 204 -91.19 -35.71 33.63
C ALA A 204 -90.41 -36.93 34.13
N THR A 205 -89.43 -36.71 35.01
CA THR A 205 -88.58 -37.75 35.62
C THR A 205 -89.10 -38.15 36.99
N LYS A 206 -88.54 -39.23 37.56
CA LYS A 206 -88.91 -39.74 38.89
C LYS A 206 -90.41 -40.05 38.99
N VAL A 207 -91.01 -40.54 37.89
CA VAL A 207 -92.42 -40.94 37.86
C VAL A 207 -92.59 -42.25 38.61
N ASP A 208 -93.47 -42.25 39.61
CA ASP A 208 -93.71 -43.40 40.48
C ASP A 208 -94.58 -44.48 39.75
N ASN A 209 -94.38 -45.74 40.11
CA ASN A 209 -95.15 -46.87 39.56
C ASN A 209 -96.43 -47.09 40.37
N HIS A 210 -97.49 -46.35 40.04
CA HIS A 210 -98.80 -46.51 40.68
C HIS A 210 -99.57 -47.71 40.11
N TYR A 211 -100.29 -48.44 40.99
CA TYR A 211 -101.15 -49.57 40.63
C TYR A 211 -102.59 -49.32 41.06
N ILE A 212 -103.55 -49.68 40.20
CA ILE A 212 -104.99 -49.60 40.46
C ILE A 212 -105.59 -51.01 40.53
N LYS A 213 -106.61 -51.20 41.36
CA LYS A 213 -107.30 -52.49 41.52
C LYS A 213 -108.40 -52.64 40.46
N ARG A 214 -108.33 -53.67 39.61
CA ARG A 214 -109.38 -54.04 38.64
C ARG A 214 -109.78 -55.50 38.82
N GLU A 215 -111.04 -55.72 39.21
CA GLU A 215 -111.83 -56.98 39.30
C GLU A 215 -111.21 -58.19 40.07
N SER A 216 -109.90 -58.25 40.27
CA SER A 216 -109.13 -59.09 41.23
C SER A 216 -107.61 -58.94 41.08
N SER A 217 -107.10 -58.10 40.17
CA SER A 217 -105.65 -57.86 39.96
C SER A 217 -105.27 -56.37 40.16
N PHE A 218 -104.01 -56.13 40.53
CA PHE A 218 -103.43 -54.79 40.52
C PHE A 218 -102.78 -54.56 39.16
N VAL A 219 -103.26 -53.56 38.42
CA VAL A 219 -102.74 -53.17 37.10
C VAL A 219 -102.04 -51.84 37.23
N ARG A 220 -100.83 -51.71 36.68
CA ARG A 220 -100.07 -50.46 36.68
C ARG A 220 -100.82 -49.40 35.87
N VAL A 221 -100.86 -48.18 36.36
CA VAL A 221 -101.41 -47.03 35.61
C VAL A 221 -100.59 -46.85 34.33
N GLU A 222 -101.26 -46.92 33.19
CA GLU A 222 -100.68 -46.75 31.87
C GLU A 222 -100.03 -45.37 31.70
N ASP A 223 -98.97 -45.31 30.89
CA ASP A 223 -98.16 -44.10 30.68
C ASP A 223 -99.02 -42.95 30.12
N ASP A 224 -99.97 -43.24 29.23
CA ASP A 224 -100.87 -42.25 28.63
C ASP A 224 -101.74 -41.53 29.66
N LYS A 225 -102.15 -42.21 30.74
CA LYS A 225 -102.93 -41.59 31.81
C LYS A 225 -102.11 -40.66 32.68
N ILE A 226 -100.82 -40.95 32.87
CA ILE A 226 -99.90 -40.03 33.57
C ILE A 226 -99.62 -38.81 32.68
N ILE A 227 -99.39 -39.03 31.38
CA ILE A 227 -99.18 -37.96 30.39
C ILE A 227 -100.41 -37.05 30.31
N GLU A 228 -101.63 -37.62 30.32
CA GLU A 228 -102.88 -36.86 30.34
C GLU A 228 -102.98 -35.95 31.58
N GLY A 229 -102.62 -36.46 32.77
CA GLY A 229 -102.56 -35.67 34.00
C GLY A 229 -101.50 -34.56 33.97
N PHE A 230 -100.35 -34.81 33.36
CA PHE A 230 -99.34 -33.76 33.14
C PHE A 230 -99.85 -32.70 32.14
N ALA A 231 -100.53 -33.12 31.07
CA ALA A 231 -101.12 -32.18 30.12
C ALA A 231 -102.26 -31.34 30.75
N ASP A 232 -103.05 -31.91 31.68
CA ASP A 232 -104.03 -31.16 32.47
C ASP A 232 -103.33 -30.07 33.32
N PHE A 233 -102.22 -30.41 33.98
CA PHE A 233 -101.42 -29.43 34.74
C PHE A 233 -100.91 -28.30 33.85
N LEU A 234 -100.35 -28.62 32.67
CA LEU A 234 -99.86 -27.61 31.72
C LEU A 234 -101.01 -26.70 31.23
N ARG A 235 -102.21 -27.26 31.02
CA ARG A 235 -103.40 -26.46 30.67
C ARG A 235 -103.80 -25.50 31.79
N GLU A 236 -103.73 -25.93 33.05
CA GLU A 236 -103.98 -25.05 34.20
C GLU A 236 -102.96 -23.91 34.29
N VAL A 237 -101.67 -24.21 34.10
CA VAL A 237 -100.61 -23.18 34.10
C VAL A 237 -100.81 -22.20 32.95
N ARG A 238 -101.16 -22.69 31.75
CA ARG A 238 -101.48 -21.83 30.60
C ARG A 238 -102.60 -20.85 30.92
N GLN A 239 -103.71 -21.32 31.47
CA GLN A 239 -104.86 -20.47 31.83
C GLN A 239 -104.48 -19.40 32.86
N GLU A 240 -103.58 -19.71 33.80
CA GLU A 240 -103.08 -18.77 34.79
C GLU A 240 -102.16 -17.70 34.18
N LEU A 241 -101.26 -18.12 33.27
CA LEU A 241 -100.40 -17.20 32.52
C LEU A 241 -101.24 -16.25 31.66
N GLU A 242 -102.26 -16.75 30.97
CA GLU A 242 -103.20 -15.95 30.16
C GLU A 242 -103.92 -14.91 31.04
N LYS A 243 -104.49 -15.32 32.19
CA LYS A 243 -105.08 -14.36 33.15
C LYS A 243 -104.10 -13.31 33.64
N SER A 244 -102.84 -13.70 33.86
CA SER A 244 -101.80 -12.77 34.30
C SER A 244 -101.51 -11.70 33.25
N THR A 245 -101.73 -11.94 31.95
CA THR A 245 -101.53 -10.94 30.89
C THR A 245 -102.59 -9.83 30.85
N GLU A 246 -103.75 -10.03 31.48
CA GLU A 246 -104.86 -9.07 31.50
C GLU A 246 -104.69 -7.97 32.56
N ASN A 247 -103.63 -8.05 33.40
CA ASN A 247 -103.38 -7.11 34.49
C ASN A 247 -102.81 -5.77 33.97
N PRO A 248 -103.45 -4.61 34.21
CA PRO A 248 -103.08 -3.33 33.58
C PRO A 248 -101.76 -2.66 34.02
N GLY A 249 -100.89 -3.33 34.79
CA GLY A 249 -99.67 -2.75 35.39
C GLY A 249 -98.34 -3.47 35.09
N ILE A 250 -98.31 -4.37 34.10
CA ILE A 250 -97.16 -5.25 33.85
C ILE A 250 -96.06 -4.53 33.05
N SER A 251 -94.79 -4.73 33.43
CA SER A 251 -93.64 -4.17 32.71
C SER A 251 -93.45 -4.79 31.32
N ALA A 252 -92.77 -4.10 30.39
CA ALA A 252 -92.51 -4.61 29.04
C ALA A 252 -91.76 -5.97 29.05
N ASN A 253 -90.78 -6.11 29.95
CA ASN A 253 -90.01 -7.35 30.12
C ASN A 253 -90.87 -8.49 30.67
N GLU A 254 -91.78 -8.18 31.58
CA GLU A 254 -92.67 -9.17 32.18
C GLU A 254 -93.78 -9.60 31.20
N LYS A 255 -94.26 -8.69 30.37
CA LYS A 255 -95.16 -9.02 29.25
C LYS A 255 -94.48 -9.95 28.24
N GLN A 256 -93.24 -9.66 27.86
CA GLN A 256 -92.46 -10.52 26.96
C GLN A 256 -92.22 -11.91 27.57
N PHE A 257 -91.94 -11.98 28.86
CA PHE A 257 -91.83 -13.25 29.59
C PHE A 257 -93.13 -14.05 29.51
N LEU A 258 -94.27 -13.45 29.86
CA LEU A 258 -95.58 -14.11 29.85
C LEU A 258 -95.93 -14.62 28.44
N ASP A 259 -95.74 -13.80 27.40
CA ASP A 259 -96.00 -14.18 26.00
C ASP A 259 -95.17 -15.40 25.57
N ASN A 260 -93.87 -15.41 25.91
CA ASN A 260 -92.98 -16.52 25.58
C ASN A 260 -93.27 -17.78 26.41
N ALA A 261 -93.67 -17.63 27.66
CA ALA A 261 -94.07 -18.73 28.53
C ALA A 261 -95.33 -19.41 28.01
N ILE A 262 -96.35 -18.65 27.60
CA ILE A 262 -97.58 -19.18 26.99
C ILE A 262 -97.25 -19.96 25.71
N LYS A 263 -96.48 -19.37 24.79
CA LYS A 263 -96.07 -20.02 23.54
C LYS A 263 -95.30 -21.32 23.78
N LEU A 264 -94.45 -21.35 24.80
CA LEU A 264 -93.71 -22.55 25.18
C LEU A 264 -94.65 -23.65 25.69
N VAL A 265 -95.58 -23.33 26.59
CA VAL A 265 -96.55 -24.30 27.11
C VAL A 265 -97.47 -24.82 26.00
N GLU A 266 -97.93 -23.95 25.09
CA GLU A 266 -98.68 -24.36 23.91
C GLU A 266 -97.88 -25.29 23.00
N ALA A 267 -96.60 -24.99 22.77
CA ALA A 267 -95.72 -25.83 21.98
C ALA A 267 -95.60 -27.25 22.54
N LEU A 268 -95.67 -27.43 23.86
CA LEU A 268 -95.59 -28.73 24.55
C LEU A 268 -96.92 -29.52 24.51
N LEU A 269 -98.07 -28.84 24.40
CA LEU A 269 -99.41 -29.44 24.43
C LEU A 269 -99.90 -30.04 23.10
N VAL A 270 -99.03 -30.14 22.08
CA VAL A 270 -99.37 -30.65 20.74
C VAL A 270 -99.70 -32.16 20.77
N LYS A 271 -100.79 -32.55 20.09
CA LYS A 271 -101.23 -33.95 19.93
C LYS A 271 -100.98 -34.48 18.52
N ASN A 272 -100.62 -35.77 18.42
CA ASN A 272 -100.63 -36.57 17.20
C ASN A 272 -101.65 -37.70 17.37
N GLY A 273 -102.84 -37.55 16.78
CA GLY A 273 -104.00 -38.39 17.09
C GLY A 273 -104.43 -38.19 18.55
N ASP A 274 -104.55 -39.29 19.31
CA ASP A 274 -104.96 -39.25 20.72
C ASP A 274 -103.81 -39.00 21.71
N HIS A 275 -102.55 -39.04 21.25
CA HIS A 275 -101.37 -38.97 22.12
C HIS A 275 -100.69 -37.59 22.10
N TYR A 276 -100.14 -37.16 23.24
CA TYR A 276 -99.35 -35.92 23.33
C TYR A 276 -97.94 -36.15 22.78
N ALA A 277 -97.58 -35.47 21.69
CA ALA A 277 -96.38 -35.77 20.91
C ALA A 277 -95.06 -35.31 21.55
N LYS A 278 -95.13 -34.40 22.54
CA LYS A 278 -93.97 -33.69 23.12
C LYS A 278 -93.85 -33.80 24.64
N ILE A 279 -94.69 -34.64 25.26
CA ILE A 279 -94.65 -34.91 26.68
C ILE A 279 -94.18 -36.35 26.87
N GLY A 280 -93.02 -36.51 27.50
CA GLY A 280 -92.45 -37.81 27.84
C GLY A 280 -92.45 -38.05 29.35
N ILE A 281 -92.34 -39.32 29.73
CA ILE A 281 -92.12 -39.71 31.12
C ILE A 281 -90.91 -40.61 31.27
N PHE A 282 -90.17 -40.43 32.35
CA PHE A 282 -89.07 -41.29 32.78
C PHE A 282 -89.37 -41.82 34.19
N ARG A 283 -89.78 -43.09 34.24
CA ARG A 283 -90.22 -43.76 35.47
C ARG A 283 -89.06 -44.16 36.35
N ARG A 284 -89.35 -44.32 37.64
CA ARG A 284 -88.46 -45.04 38.55
C ARG A 284 -88.43 -46.53 38.16
N PRO A 285 -87.30 -47.23 38.36
CA PRO A 285 -87.25 -48.68 38.23
C PRO A 285 -88.31 -49.36 39.12
N ASP A 286 -88.77 -50.55 38.72
CA ASP A 286 -89.65 -51.44 39.49
C ASP A 286 -88.92 -52.65 40.09
N GLU A 287 -87.66 -52.88 39.69
CA GLU A 287 -86.78 -53.92 40.21
C GLU A 287 -85.33 -53.42 40.36
N SER A 288 -84.56 -54.09 41.24
CA SER A 288 -83.12 -53.85 41.39
C SER A 288 -82.33 -54.53 40.27
N GLY A 289 -81.23 -53.91 39.84
CA GLY A 289 -80.33 -54.49 38.85
C GLY A 289 -79.86 -53.47 37.81
N GLN A 290 -79.14 -53.94 36.79
CA GLN A 290 -78.70 -53.08 35.68
C GLN A 290 -79.91 -52.57 34.90
N LEU A 291 -79.96 -51.27 34.60
CA LEU A 291 -81.08 -50.66 33.86
C LEU A 291 -81.27 -51.27 32.46
N SER A 292 -80.24 -51.89 31.87
CA SER A 292 -80.35 -52.66 30.63
C SER A 292 -81.32 -53.84 30.72
N ASN A 293 -81.51 -54.39 31.93
CA ASN A 293 -82.31 -55.60 32.17
C ASN A 293 -83.71 -55.27 32.69
N VAL A 294 -83.93 -54.04 33.18
CA VAL A 294 -85.23 -53.58 33.68
C VAL A 294 -86.19 -53.36 32.51
N SER A 295 -87.11 -54.31 32.30
CA SER A 295 -88.02 -54.32 31.15
C SER A 295 -88.89 -53.06 31.05
N LEU A 296 -89.35 -52.55 32.19
CA LEU A 296 -90.16 -51.33 32.28
C LEU A 296 -89.44 -50.12 31.69
N LEU A 297 -88.16 -49.96 32.03
CA LEU A 297 -87.35 -48.83 31.59
C LEU A 297 -86.90 -49.02 30.14
N GLN A 298 -86.70 -50.25 29.64
CA GLN A 298 -86.41 -50.46 28.22
C GLN A 298 -87.63 -50.13 27.34
N ALA A 299 -88.85 -50.48 27.77
CA ALA A 299 -90.08 -50.11 27.09
C ALA A 299 -90.26 -48.59 27.04
N GLY A 300 -90.12 -47.91 28.19
CA GLY A 300 -90.17 -46.44 28.26
C GLY A 300 -89.07 -45.76 27.44
N ARG A 301 -87.86 -46.35 27.38
CA ARG A 301 -86.75 -45.82 26.57
C ARG A 301 -87.10 -45.80 25.09
N LYS A 302 -87.78 -46.83 24.59
CA LYS A 302 -88.23 -46.88 23.19
C LYS A 302 -89.19 -45.72 22.90
N ILE A 303 -90.19 -45.51 23.74
CA ILE A 303 -91.18 -44.42 23.60
C ILE A 303 -90.49 -43.05 23.59
N ILE A 304 -89.55 -42.80 24.50
CA ILE A 304 -88.80 -41.54 24.52
C ILE A 304 -87.92 -41.38 23.28
N LYS A 305 -87.29 -42.45 22.78
CA LYS A 305 -86.53 -42.40 21.52
C LYS A 305 -87.40 -42.03 20.32
N ASP A 306 -88.59 -42.60 20.25
CA ASP A 306 -89.55 -42.29 19.18
C ASP A 306 -89.98 -40.82 19.28
N LEU A 307 -90.25 -40.30 20.49
CA LEU A 307 -90.50 -38.87 20.72
C LEU A 307 -89.33 -37.99 20.24
N LEU A 308 -88.09 -38.34 20.55
CA LEU A 308 -86.92 -37.54 20.19
C LEU A 308 -86.56 -37.59 18.70
N ASN A 309 -86.79 -38.73 18.05
CA ASN A 309 -86.39 -38.97 16.66
C ASN A 309 -87.50 -38.66 15.65
N GLU A 310 -88.75 -38.97 15.99
CA GLU A 310 -89.89 -38.89 15.07
C GLU A 310 -90.76 -37.65 15.34
N ASN A 311 -90.95 -37.25 16.60
CA ASN A 311 -91.82 -36.11 16.95
C ASN A 311 -91.10 -34.76 17.04
N LEU A 312 -89.77 -34.76 17.13
CA LEU A 312 -88.95 -33.54 17.17
C LEU A 312 -88.08 -33.39 15.93
N ASN A 313 -88.03 -32.17 15.41
CA ASN A 313 -87.13 -31.77 14.33
C ASN A 313 -85.96 -30.94 14.87
N PHE A 314 -84.82 -30.95 14.18
CA PHE A 314 -83.74 -30.02 14.46
C PHE A 314 -84.04 -28.64 13.84
N THR A 315 -84.08 -27.59 14.65
CA THR A 315 -84.25 -26.20 14.17
C THR A 315 -82.89 -25.53 14.05
N SER A 316 -82.65 -24.84 12.93
CA SER A 316 -81.43 -24.07 12.71
C SER A 316 -81.37 -22.86 13.65
N LYS A 317 -80.21 -22.66 14.24
CA LYS A 317 -79.91 -21.54 15.13
C LYS A 317 -79.37 -20.35 14.34
N HIS A 318 -79.75 -19.15 14.76
CA HIS A 318 -79.05 -17.88 14.50
C HIS A 318 -78.44 -17.35 15.81
N ASP A 319 -77.48 -16.44 15.70
CA ASP A 319 -76.72 -15.97 16.87
C ASP A 319 -77.59 -15.27 17.91
N ASP A 320 -78.63 -14.57 17.45
CA ASP A 320 -79.57 -13.81 18.27
C ASP A 320 -80.70 -14.64 18.87
N ASP A 321 -80.88 -15.90 18.47
CA ASP A 321 -81.99 -16.74 18.96
C ASP A 321 -81.92 -17.03 20.46
N PHE A 322 -80.70 -17.04 21.01
CA PHE A 322 -80.44 -17.44 22.39
C PHE A 322 -79.85 -16.28 23.21
N GLY A 323 -80.49 -15.96 24.34
CA GLY A 323 -80.05 -14.99 25.33
C GLY A 323 -79.09 -15.58 26.38
N TYR A 324 -78.95 -14.86 27.50
CA TYR A 324 -78.07 -15.23 28.62
C TYR A 324 -78.89 -15.34 29.90
N THR A 325 -78.63 -16.36 30.72
CA THR A 325 -79.41 -16.69 31.92
C THR A 325 -78.81 -16.15 33.22
N ILE A 326 -77.99 -15.09 33.15
CA ILE A 326 -77.28 -14.53 34.33
C ILE A 326 -78.24 -13.88 35.34
N SER A 327 -77.96 -14.00 36.64
CA SER A 327 -78.72 -13.32 37.69
C SER A 327 -78.35 -11.83 37.86
N GLU A 328 -79.26 -11.02 38.41
CA GLU A 328 -79.00 -9.60 38.69
C GLU A 328 -77.90 -9.39 39.75
N LYS A 329 -77.75 -10.33 40.68
CA LYS A 329 -76.65 -10.32 41.65
C LYS A 329 -75.29 -10.42 40.95
N SER A 330 -75.14 -11.39 40.04
CA SER A 330 -73.90 -11.60 39.27
C SER A 330 -73.57 -10.41 38.37
N LYS A 331 -74.55 -9.68 37.85
CA LYS A 331 -74.32 -8.48 37.03
C LYS A 331 -73.60 -7.34 37.77
N ASN A 332 -73.82 -7.21 39.08
CA ASN A 332 -73.21 -6.16 39.89
C ASN A 332 -71.71 -6.39 40.13
N GLU A 333 -71.25 -7.64 40.11
CA GLU A 333 -69.86 -8.04 40.39
C GLU A 333 -68.98 -8.06 39.11
N ILE A 334 -69.56 -7.84 37.92
CA ILE A 334 -68.82 -7.91 36.64
C ILE A 334 -67.69 -6.89 36.55
N ASN A 335 -67.89 -5.67 37.08
CA ASN A 335 -66.88 -4.61 37.00
C ASN A 335 -65.58 -5.00 37.71
N ASP A 336 -65.69 -5.66 38.87
CA ASP A 336 -64.53 -6.09 39.66
C ASP A 336 -63.79 -7.24 38.96
N ILE A 337 -64.52 -8.15 38.31
CA ILE A 337 -63.94 -9.21 37.46
C ILE A 337 -63.16 -8.62 36.29
N VAL A 338 -63.69 -7.58 35.65
CA VAL A 338 -63.05 -6.91 34.51
C VAL A 338 -61.78 -6.19 34.93
N GLU A 339 -61.77 -5.55 36.11
CA GLU A 339 -60.57 -4.91 36.64
C GLU A 339 -59.47 -5.93 36.96
N GLU A 340 -59.83 -7.12 37.47
CA GLU A 340 -58.87 -8.20 37.68
C GLU A 340 -58.31 -8.74 36.35
N ILE A 341 -59.15 -8.93 35.32
CA ILE A 341 -58.70 -9.31 33.97
C ILE A 341 -57.72 -8.25 33.42
N ASN A 342 -58.05 -6.96 33.59
CA ASN A 342 -57.17 -5.85 33.22
C ASN A 342 -55.80 -5.96 33.89
N GLN A 343 -55.74 -6.25 35.19
CA GLN A 343 -54.49 -6.40 35.94
C GLN A 343 -53.67 -7.61 35.47
N ILE A 344 -54.31 -8.76 35.21
CA ILE A 344 -53.64 -9.96 34.70
C ILE A 344 -53.04 -9.70 33.32
N ILE A 345 -53.80 -9.12 32.40
CA ILE A 345 -53.32 -8.78 31.05
C ILE A 345 -52.15 -7.79 31.15
N TRP A 346 -52.28 -6.75 31.96
CA TRP A 346 -51.23 -5.76 32.15
C TRP A 346 -49.92 -6.38 32.66
N SER A 347 -50.02 -7.26 33.65
CA SER A 347 -48.88 -7.98 34.23
C SER A 347 -48.19 -8.89 33.21
N ASP A 348 -48.96 -9.64 32.42
CA ASP A 348 -48.40 -10.52 31.39
C ASP A 348 -47.75 -9.73 30.25
N VAL A 349 -48.38 -8.65 29.76
CA VAL A 349 -47.80 -7.78 28.72
C VAL A 349 -46.55 -7.06 29.23
N SER A 350 -46.55 -6.59 30.48
CA SER A 350 -45.38 -5.97 31.11
C SER A 350 -44.20 -6.94 31.19
N ASN A 351 -44.45 -8.19 31.57
CA ASN A 351 -43.42 -9.22 31.60
C ASN A 351 -42.82 -9.50 30.21
N ILE A 352 -43.66 -9.48 29.18
CA ILE A 352 -43.23 -9.64 27.78
C ILE A 352 -42.36 -8.47 27.35
N ALA A 353 -42.77 -7.23 27.63
CA ALA A 353 -42.00 -6.02 27.35
C ALA A 353 -40.61 -6.06 28.04
N GLN A 354 -40.53 -6.51 29.30
CA GLN A 354 -39.25 -6.69 30.00
C GLN A 354 -38.35 -7.75 29.36
N ARG A 355 -38.92 -8.86 28.85
CA ARG A 355 -38.15 -9.91 28.16
C ARG A 355 -37.61 -9.42 26.82
N ILE A 356 -38.41 -8.65 26.10
CA ILE A 356 -38.00 -7.94 24.88
C ILE A 356 -36.82 -7.02 25.21
N ASP A 357 -36.94 -6.16 26.22
CA ASP A 357 -35.89 -5.23 26.62
C ASP A 357 -34.56 -5.95 26.94
N LYS A 358 -34.61 -7.04 27.71
CA LYS A 358 -33.43 -7.87 28.03
C LYS A 358 -32.76 -8.47 26.80
N LYS A 359 -33.53 -8.90 25.80
CA LYS A 359 -33.00 -9.44 24.53
C LYS A 359 -32.27 -8.33 23.76
N PHE A 360 -32.85 -7.14 23.63
CA PHE A 360 -32.22 -6.00 22.97
C PHE A 360 -30.94 -5.55 23.69
N GLN A 361 -30.96 -5.49 25.02
CA GLN A 361 -29.75 -5.21 25.81
C GLN A 361 -28.62 -6.21 25.53
N CYS A 362 -28.93 -7.51 25.44
CA CYS A 362 -27.95 -8.55 25.14
C CYS A 362 -27.40 -8.41 23.70
N VAL A 363 -28.25 -8.17 22.69
CA VAL A 363 -27.85 -7.97 21.28
C VAL A 363 -26.97 -6.72 21.13
N VAL A 364 -27.40 -5.58 21.68
CA VAL A 364 -26.63 -4.33 21.66
C VAL A 364 -25.30 -4.48 22.39
N GLY A 365 -25.29 -5.14 23.56
CA GLY A 365 -24.07 -5.39 24.33
C GLY A 365 -23.05 -6.21 23.55
N GLN A 366 -23.49 -7.29 22.88
CA GLN A 366 -22.62 -8.10 22.03
C GLN A 366 -22.09 -7.31 20.82
N MET A 367 -22.95 -6.55 20.16
CA MET A 367 -22.58 -5.74 18.99
C MET A 367 -21.51 -4.70 19.35
N ARG A 368 -21.73 -3.94 20.44
CA ARG A 368 -20.77 -2.95 20.94
C ARG A 368 -19.45 -3.59 21.38
N SER A 369 -19.50 -4.74 22.06
CA SER A 369 -18.30 -5.49 22.44
C SER A 369 -17.50 -5.95 21.23
N LYS A 370 -18.16 -6.42 20.17
CA LYS A 370 -17.50 -6.84 18.92
C LYS A 370 -16.89 -5.66 18.17
N ILE A 371 -17.62 -4.54 18.01
CA ILE A 371 -17.08 -3.31 17.41
C ILE A 371 -15.82 -2.85 18.14
N LYS A 372 -15.80 -2.95 19.48
CA LYS A 372 -14.64 -2.60 20.30
C LYS A 372 -13.49 -3.62 20.18
N SER A 373 -13.78 -4.92 20.12
CA SER A 373 -12.74 -5.96 20.06
C SER A 373 -12.06 -6.05 18.69
N SER A 374 -12.75 -5.72 17.60
CA SER A 374 -12.15 -5.61 16.26
C SER A 374 -11.11 -4.48 16.16
N ILE A 375 -11.15 -3.50 17.07
CA ILE A 375 -10.09 -2.50 17.19
C ILE A 375 -8.82 -3.14 17.77
N SER A 376 -8.89 -4.22 18.53
CA SER A 376 -7.74 -4.77 19.27
C SER A 376 -6.95 -5.85 18.52
N ASN A 377 -7.53 -6.57 17.56
CA ASN A 377 -6.89 -7.73 16.94
C ASN A 377 -7.27 -7.92 15.45
N THR A 378 -6.31 -7.70 14.55
CA THR A 378 -6.49 -7.76 13.08
C THR A 378 -6.69 -9.17 12.52
N ASN A 379 -6.26 -10.21 13.23
CA ASN A 379 -6.30 -11.61 12.75
C ASN A 379 -7.69 -12.27 12.81
N LEU A 380 -8.71 -11.61 13.38
CA LEU A 380 -10.08 -12.16 13.51
C LEU A 380 -11.11 -11.51 12.56
N PHE A 381 -10.64 -10.71 11.59
CA PHE A 381 -11.45 -9.80 10.78
C PHE A 381 -12.71 -10.43 10.14
N ASN A 382 -12.57 -11.53 9.40
CA ASN A 382 -13.69 -12.15 8.68
C ASN A 382 -14.77 -12.72 9.62
N VAL A 383 -14.35 -13.26 10.77
CA VAL A 383 -15.26 -13.81 11.78
C VAL A 383 -16.03 -12.68 12.45
N VAL A 384 -15.34 -11.62 12.87
CA VAL A 384 -15.98 -10.46 13.52
C VAL A 384 -16.91 -9.72 12.57
N GLN A 385 -16.56 -9.61 11.28
CA GLN A 385 -17.40 -8.96 10.26
C GLN A 385 -18.74 -9.69 10.04
N SER A 386 -18.70 -11.01 9.82
CA SER A 386 -19.91 -11.81 9.56
C SER A 386 -20.86 -11.82 10.77
N GLU A 387 -20.33 -12.02 11.97
CA GLU A 387 -21.12 -12.05 13.20
C GLU A 387 -21.72 -10.69 13.54
N THR A 388 -20.98 -9.60 13.31
CA THR A 388 -21.47 -8.24 13.58
C THR A 388 -22.53 -7.81 12.56
N ARG A 389 -22.44 -8.26 11.29
CA ARG A 389 -23.53 -8.09 10.31
C ARG A 389 -24.80 -8.81 10.75
N MET A 390 -24.68 -10.03 11.26
CA MET A 390 -25.85 -10.77 11.76
C MET A 390 -26.50 -10.05 12.94
N LEU A 391 -25.70 -9.62 13.92
CA LEU A 391 -26.19 -8.87 15.10
C LEU A 391 -26.84 -7.54 14.70
N PHE A 392 -26.27 -6.81 13.75
CA PHE A 392 -26.86 -5.55 13.27
C PHE A 392 -28.17 -5.79 12.52
N SER A 393 -28.24 -6.81 11.66
CA SER A 393 -29.49 -7.18 11.00
C SER A 393 -30.56 -7.63 12.00
N GLU A 394 -30.18 -8.38 13.04
CA GLU A 394 -31.08 -8.79 14.13
C GLU A 394 -31.61 -7.56 14.88
N PHE A 395 -30.73 -6.60 15.18
CA PHE A 395 -31.11 -5.36 15.85
C PHE A 395 -32.04 -4.47 15.01
N GLU A 396 -31.75 -4.21 13.73
CA GLU A 396 -32.62 -3.38 12.88
C GLU A 396 -33.99 -4.03 12.63
N LYS A 397 -34.02 -5.33 12.31
CA LYS A 397 -35.29 -6.07 12.19
C LYS A 397 -36.10 -6.01 13.49
N GLY A 398 -35.41 -6.14 14.63
CA GLY A 398 -36.02 -6.01 15.93
C GLY A 398 -36.59 -4.61 16.19
N CYS A 399 -35.84 -3.57 15.86
CA CYS A 399 -36.29 -2.19 16.01
C CYS A 399 -37.56 -1.95 15.20
N GLU A 400 -37.55 -2.32 13.92
CA GLU A 400 -38.71 -2.18 13.02
C GLU A 400 -39.94 -2.92 13.56
N ALA A 401 -39.78 -4.17 14.01
CA ALA A 401 -40.86 -4.96 14.59
C ALA A 401 -41.48 -4.29 15.83
N ILE A 402 -40.68 -3.73 16.73
CA ILE A 402 -41.17 -3.04 17.93
C ILE A 402 -41.84 -1.71 17.58
N PHE A 403 -41.27 -0.93 16.67
CA PHE A 403 -41.91 0.31 16.21
C PHE A 403 -43.30 0.03 15.63
N ASN A 404 -43.41 -0.99 14.75
CA ASN A 404 -44.68 -1.42 14.17
C ASN A 404 -45.66 -1.89 15.24
N LEU A 405 -45.20 -2.67 16.25
CA LEU A 405 -46.05 -3.06 17.37
C LEU A 405 -46.66 -1.87 18.08
N VAL A 406 -45.82 -0.90 18.42
CA VAL A 406 -46.21 0.26 19.23
C VAL A 406 -47.26 1.09 18.50
N GLU A 407 -47.06 1.34 17.20
CA GLU A 407 -48.06 2.06 16.39
C GLU A 407 -49.39 1.30 16.32
N GLU A 408 -49.35 -0.02 16.17
CA GLU A 408 -50.56 -0.84 16.09
C GLU A 408 -51.29 -0.92 17.45
N ILE A 409 -50.58 -1.12 18.57
CA ILE A 409 -51.21 -1.24 19.91
C ILE A 409 -51.74 0.07 20.45
N GLN A 410 -51.29 1.22 19.91
CA GLN A 410 -51.75 2.53 20.35
C GLN A 410 -53.25 2.75 20.08
N VAL A 411 -53.80 2.10 19.04
CA VAL A 411 -55.21 2.20 18.65
C VAL A 411 -56.04 0.96 19.00
N LEU A 412 -55.40 -0.12 19.46
CA LEU A 412 -56.06 -1.38 19.76
C LEU A 412 -56.84 -1.32 21.07
N LYS A 413 -58.09 -1.80 21.03
CA LYS A 413 -58.95 -1.98 22.22
C LYS A 413 -59.24 -3.44 22.55
N ASN A 414 -58.92 -4.37 21.64
CA ASN A 414 -59.23 -5.80 21.77
C ASN A 414 -58.01 -6.61 22.25
N PRO A 415 -58.05 -7.24 23.44
CA PRO A 415 -56.96 -8.05 23.96
C PRO A 415 -56.64 -9.31 23.13
N GLU A 416 -57.60 -9.85 22.39
CA GLU A 416 -57.35 -11.01 21.52
C GLU A 416 -56.46 -10.63 20.33
N THR A 417 -56.71 -9.44 19.76
CA THR A 417 -55.85 -8.91 18.70
C THR A 417 -54.47 -8.54 19.24
N LEU A 418 -54.40 -8.01 20.46
CA LEU A 418 -53.13 -7.79 21.16
C LEU A 418 -52.34 -9.09 21.34
N ALA A 419 -52.97 -10.17 21.80
CA ALA A 419 -52.31 -11.45 22.00
C ALA A 419 -51.68 -11.97 20.71
N ARG A 420 -52.41 -11.89 19.58
CA ARG A 420 -51.89 -12.28 18.26
C ARG A 420 -50.68 -11.43 17.84
N LYS A 421 -50.78 -10.10 17.97
CA LYS A 421 -49.69 -9.18 17.62
C LYS A 421 -48.44 -9.40 18.48
N ILE A 422 -48.64 -9.67 19.77
CA ILE A 422 -47.55 -10.05 20.67
C ILE A 422 -46.94 -11.40 20.26
N ASP A 423 -47.74 -12.42 19.95
CA ASP A 423 -47.25 -13.74 19.54
C ASP A 423 -46.43 -13.69 18.25
N GLU A 424 -46.90 -12.91 17.26
CA GLU A 424 -46.18 -12.64 16.01
C GLU A 424 -44.79 -12.08 16.28
N ILE A 425 -44.67 -11.13 17.21
CA ILE A 425 -43.40 -10.48 17.52
C ILE A 425 -42.50 -11.36 18.35
N VAL A 426 -43.04 -12.01 19.37
CA VAL A 426 -42.29 -12.97 20.21
C VAL A 426 -41.70 -14.09 19.37
N THR A 427 -42.47 -14.59 18.40
CA THR A 427 -41.99 -15.59 17.42
C THR A 427 -40.96 -15.00 16.47
N SER A 428 -41.19 -13.79 15.93
CA SER A 428 -40.24 -13.18 14.98
C SER A 428 -38.88 -12.83 15.60
N LEU A 429 -38.87 -12.53 16.90
CA LEU A 429 -37.67 -12.14 17.65
C LEU A 429 -37.05 -13.29 18.44
N ASP A 430 -37.58 -14.52 18.31
CA ASP A 430 -37.15 -15.72 19.02
C ASP A 430 -37.05 -15.50 20.54
N ILE A 431 -38.11 -14.94 21.14
CA ILE A 431 -38.16 -14.64 22.56
C ILE A 431 -38.84 -15.79 23.30
N ASP A 432 -38.13 -16.37 24.27
CA ASP A 432 -38.66 -17.44 25.10
C ASP A 432 -39.71 -16.91 26.09
N ILE A 433 -40.98 -17.14 25.75
CA ILE A 433 -42.16 -16.80 26.55
C ILE A 433 -43.07 -18.03 26.65
N SER A 434 -43.60 -18.27 27.85
CA SER A 434 -44.59 -19.34 28.03
C SER A 434 -45.82 -19.04 27.18
N LYS A 435 -46.19 -19.98 26.29
CA LYS A 435 -47.43 -19.93 25.50
C LYS A 435 -48.67 -19.74 26.36
N GLU A 436 -48.60 -20.13 27.63
CA GLU A 436 -49.65 -19.92 28.62
C GLU A 436 -49.96 -18.43 28.81
N LYS A 437 -48.95 -17.54 28.82
CA LYS A 437 -49.15 -16.09 29.00
C LYS A 437 -49.90 -15.46 27.84
N VAL A 438 -49.51 -15.78 26.61
CA VAL A 438 -50.19 -15.32 25.38
C VAL A 438 -51.63 -15.84 25.36
N THR A 439 -51.83 -17.10 25.75
CA THR A 439 -53.16 -17.71 25.85
C THR A 439 -54.04 -17.01 26.89
N ARG A 440 -53.48 -16.64 28.05
CA ARG A 440 -54.22 -15.87 29.08
C ARG A 440 -54.63 -14.48 28.59
N ILE A 441 -53.78 -13.78 27.84
CA ILE A 441 -54.14 -12.49 27.22
C ILE A 441 -55.31 -12.66 26.24
N SER A 442 -55.25 -13.70 25.39
CA SER A 442 -56.32 -14.02 24.43
C SER A 442 -57.63 -14.39 25.14
N ASN A 443 -57.58 -15.26 26.15
CA ASN A 443 -58.75 -15.66 26.95
C ASN A 443 -59.37 -14.47 27.69
N GLY A 444 -58.55 -13.60 28.27
CA GLY A 444 -59.03 -12.38 28.92
C GLY A 444 -59.86 -11.49 27.99
N GLY A 445 -59.49 -11.39 26.71
CA GLY A 445 -60.30 -10.69 25.70
C GLY A 445 -61.66 -11.34 25.44
N LYS A 446 -61.72 -12.67 25.38
CA LYS A 446 -62.98 -13.42 25.24
C LYS A 446 -63.89 -13.21 26.44
N TYR A 447 -63.31 -13.22 27.65
CA TYR A 447 -64.05 -13.01 28.88
C TYR A 447 -64.59 -11.58 28.98
N VAL A 448 -63.78 -10.56 28.70
CA VAL A 448 -64.25 -9.16 28.68
C VAL A 448 -65.37 -8.98 27.66
N SER A 449 -65.25 -9.54 26.46
CA SER A 449 -66.29 -9.46 25.42
C SER A 449 -67.60 -10.10 25.89
N PHE A 450 -67.54 -11.27 26.52
CA PHE A 450 -68.71 -11.93 27.11
C PHE A 450 -69.32 -11.10 28.25
N LEU A 451 -68.48 -10.63 29.18
CA LEU A 451 -68.89 -9.85 30.34
C LEU A 451 -69.52 -8.50 29.95
N GLN A 452 -69.03 -7.87 28.87
CA GLN A 452 -69.59 -6.66 28.31
C GLN A 452 -71.02 -6.90 27.80
N VAL A 453 -71.25 -8.02 27.11
CA VAL A 453 -72.57 -8.38 26.58
C VAL A 453 -73.57 -8.71 27.68
N VAL A 454 -73.15 -9.36 28.77
CA VAL A 454 -74.08 -9.77 29.84
C VAL A 454 -74.31 -8.70 30.93
N SER A 455 -73.46 -7.68 31.00
CA SER A 455 -73.58 -6.55 31.95
C SER A 455 -74.35 -5.35 31.40
N ASP A 456 -74.57 -5.29 30.08
CA ASP A 456 -75.13 -4.12 29.39
C ASP A 456 -74.33 -2.81 29.60
N LYS A 457 -73.03 -2.92 29.92
CA LYS A 457 -72.11 -1.78 30.17
C LYS A 457 -70.96 -1.76 29.17
N GLU A 458 -70.47 -0.58 28.81
CA GLU A 458 -69.19 -0.44 28.09
C GLU A 458 -68.04 -0.56 29.09
N LEU A 459 -67.16 -1.53 28.87
CA LEU A 459 -66.03 -1.84 29.75
C LEU A 459 -64.73 -1.31 29.14
N SER A 460 -63.91 -0.59 29.91
CA SER A 460 -62.68 0.02 29.42
C SER A 460 -61.43 -0.81 29.75
N MET A 461 -60.49 -0.85 28.80
CA MET A 461 -59.17 -1.45 28.96
C MET A 461 -58.10 -0.36 29.13
N ARG A 462 -57.01 -0.67 29.84
CA ARG A 462 -55.86 0.23 29.98
C ARG A 462 -55.02 0.29 28.67
N PRO A 463 -54.42 1.42 28.29
CA PRO A 463 -53.56 1.51 27.11
C PRO A 463 -52.23 0.75 27.27
N TRP A 464 -51.98 -0.28 26.48
CA TRP A 464 -50.77 -1.12 26.61
C TRP A 464 -49.49 -0.46 26.10
N VAL A 465 -49.60 0.60 25.30
CA VAL A 465 -48.46 1.31 24.69
C VAL A 465 -47.45 1.82 25.73
N ASP A 466 -47.92 2.18 26.92
CA ASP A 466 -47.08 2.70 27.99
C ASP A 466 -46.06 1.67 28.50
N LEU A 467 -46.33 0.38 28.33
CA LEU A 467 -45.43 -0.71 28.75
C LEU A 467 -44.18 -0.83 27.87
N PHE A 468 -44.20 -0.27 26.64
CA PHE A 468 -43.10 -0.35 25.68
C PHE A 468 -42.27 0.94 25.58
N LYS A 469 -42.65 2.02 26.28
CA LYS A 469 -41.95 3.32 26.24
C LYS A 469 -40.46 3.21 26.59
N ASN A 470 -40.14 2.46 27.64
CA ASN A 470 -38.74 2.27 28.07
C ASN A 470 -37.91 1.57 26.99
N THR A 471 -38.50 0.58 26.31
CA THR A 471 -37.84 -0.16 25.21
C THR A 471 -37.57 0.75 24.01
N LEU A 472 -38.50 1.63 23.63
CA LEU A 472 -38.30 2.61 22.55
C LEU A 472 -37.18 3.61 22.87
N THR A 473 -37.14 4.11 24.11
CA THR A 473 -36.07 4.99 24.58
C THR A 473 -34.72 4.27 24.51
N PHE A 474 -34.65 3.03 25.02
CA PHE A 474 -33.44 2.21 24.97
C PHE A 474 -32.95 1.98 23.53
N ILE A 475 -33.85 1.67 22.59
CA ILE A 475 -33.52 1.50 21.16
C ILE A 475 -32.91 2.79 20.60
N SER A 476 -33.54 3.92 20.86
CA SER A 476 -33.11 5.24 20.37
C SER A 476 -31.72 5.62 20.89
N GLU A 477 -31.49 5.44 22.20
CA GLU A 477 -30.18 5.67 22.81
C GLU A 477 -29.12 4.69 22.30
N SER A 478 -29.50 3.42 22.09
CA SER A 478 -28.61 2.38 21.56
C SER A 478 -28.15 2.69 20.14
N LYS A 479 -29.05 3.17 19.26
CA LYS A 479 -28.70 3.62 17.90
C LYS A 479 -27.64 4.74 17.94
N ARG A 480 -27.77 5.71 18.84
CA ARG A 480 -26.77 6.77 19.03
C ARG A 480 -25.45 6.21 19.56
N ASN A 481 -25.49 5.39 20.61
CA ASN A 481 -24.29 4.83 21.23
C ASN A 481 -23.50 3.91 20.28
N ILE A 482 -24.19 3.11 19.45
CA ILE A 482 -23.56 2.28 18.41
C ILE A 482 -22.87 3.17 17.38
N ARG A 483 -23.52 4.27 16.96
CA ARG A 483 -22.92 5.23 16.02
C ARG A 483 -21.67 5.89 16.59
N ASP A 484 -21.67 6.25 17.86
CA ASP A 484 -20.49 6.82 18.53
C ASP A 484 -19.34 5.81 18.62
N ASP A 485 -19.62 4.55 18.99
CA ASP A 485 -18.63 3.47 19.00
C ASP A 485 -18.07 3.19 17.59
N ILE A 486 -18.89 3.30 16.53
CA ILE A 486 -18.44 3.16 15.13
C ILE A 486 -17.49 4.30 14.74
N ASN A 487 -17.81 5.54 15.11
CA ASN A 487 -16.95 6.69 14.81
C ASN A 487 -15.59 6.59 15.52
N ASP A 488 -15.57 6.20 16.81
CA ASP A 488 -14.33 5.94 17.57
C ASP A 488 -13.51 4.79 16.95
N ALA A 489 -14.17 3.72 16.48
CA ALA A 489 -13.51 2.64 15.76
C ALA A 489 -12.89 3.13 14.45
N ALA A 490 -13.64 3.89 13.64
CA ALA A 490 -13.18 4.48 12.39
C ALA A 490 -11.94 5.36 12.57
N GLU A 491 -11.95 6.26 13.56
CA GLU A 491 -10.80 7.13 13.87
C GLU A 491 -9.54 6.34 14.23
N LYS A 492 -9.68 5.29 15.06
CA LYS A 492 -8.54 4.43 15.44
C LYS A 492 -7.97 3.62 14.27
N ILE A 493 -8.82 3.17 13.34
CA ILE A 493 -8.38 2.48 12.12
C ILE A 493 -7.67 3.47 11.21
N ASP A 494 -8.21 4.67 11.04
CA ASP A 494 -7.59 5.74 10.23
C ASP A 494 -6.18 6.08 10.72
N ILE A 495 -5.96 6.13 12.03
CA ILE A 495 -4.62 6.34 12.62
C ILE A 495 -3.68 5.18 12.27
N ARG A 496 -4.15 3.92 12.32
CA ARG A 496 -3.33 2.76 11.95
C ARG A 496 -3.04 2.71 10.45
N MET A 497 -4.05 2.99 9.62
CA MET A 497 -3.93 3.14 8.18
C MET A 497 -2.85 4.17 7.84
N LEU A 498 -2.87 5.34 8.50
CA LEU A 498 -1.84 6.37 8.33
C LEU A 498 -0.44 5.85 8.70
N SER A 499 -0.30 5.11 9.81
CA SER A 499 0.98 4.52 10.22
C SER A 499 1.53 3.53 9.18
N GLU A 500 0.66 2.72 8.56
CA GLU A 500 1.06 1.80 7.48
C GLU A 500 1.48 2.57 6.21
N LEU A 501 0.76 3.63 5.84
CA LEU A 501 1.11 4.48 4.71
C LEU A 501 2.42 5.25 4.94
N GLU A 502 2.68 5.70 6.18
CA GLU A 502 3.97 6.27 6.58
C GLU A 502 5.12 5.26 6.44
N ALA A 503 4.89 4.01 6.84
CA ALA A 503 5.87 2.94 6.67
C ALA A 503 6.17 2.68 5.18
N ILE A 504 5.15 2.65 4.32
CA ILE A 504 5.31 2.53 2.86
C ILE A 504 6.09 3.72 2.29
N ALA A 505 5.71 4.95 2.64
CA ALA A 505 6.41 6.15 2.17
C ALA A 505 7.88 6.18 2.63
N LYS A 506 8.16 5.75 3.87
CA LYS A 506 9.52 5.62 4.40
C LYS A 506 10.32 4.53 3.69
N PHE A 507 9.70 3.40 3.37
CA PHE A 507 10.33 2.36 2.56
C PHE A 507 10.69 2.88 1.17
N MET A 508 9.76 3.57 0.50
CA MET A 508 10.04 4.23 -0.79
C MET A 508 11.23 5.20 -0.66
N GLN A 509 11.26 6.04 0.39
CA GLN A 509 12.36 6.96 0.65
C GLN A 509 13.71 6.24 0.79
N GLN A 510 13.76 5.09 1.45
CA GLN A 510 14.97 4.28 1.58
C GLN A 510 15.40 3.72 0.21
N GLN A 511 14.46 3.23 -0.59
CA GLN A 511 14.73 2.72 -1.94
C GLN A 511 15.29 3.81 -2.86
N TYR A 512 14.73 5.02 -2.79
CA TYR A 512 15.30 6.19 -3.46
C TYR A 512 16.70 6.50 -2.95
N THR A 513 16.96 6.39 -1.65
CA THR A 513 18.29 6.63 -1.08
C THR A 513 19.32 5.64 -1.62
N GLU A 514 18.99 4.35 -1.73
CA GLU A 514 19.88 3.35 -2.32
C GLU A 514 20.04 3.52 -3.82
N LYS A 515 18.96 3.82 -4.55
CA LYS A 515 19.01 4.16 -5.97
C LYS A 515 19.89 5.38 -6.23
N MET A 516 19.78 6.42 -5.39
CA MET A 516 20.62 7.61 -5.43
C MET A 516 22.09 7.31 -5.20
N LYS A 517 22.48 6.21 -4.52
CA LYS A 517 23.89 5.79 -4.34
C LYS A 517 24.44 5.03 -5.56
N GLN A 518 23.59 4.35 -6.33
CA GLN A 518 24.03 3.44 -7.40
C GLN A 518 24.11 4.10 -8.78
N LEU A 519 23.21 5.06 -9.04
CA LEU A 519 23.10 5.73 -10.33
C LEU A 519 24.17 6.81 -10.54
N GLU A 520 24.43 7.12 -11.80
CA GLU A 520 25.29 8.23 -12.20
C GLU A 520 24.70 9.57 -11.78
N ILE A 521 25.56 10.49 -11.33
CA ILE A 521 25.11 11.81 -10.85
C ILE A 521 24.37 12.59 -11.95
N GLN A 522 24.84 12.53 -13.20
CA GLN A 522 24.19 13.26 -14.30
C GLN A 522 22.83 12.69 -14.72
N GLU A 523 22.49 11.45 -14.34
CA GLU A 523 21.21 10.81 -14.68
C GLU A 523 20.15 11.02 -13.59
N LEU A 524 20.59 11.26 -12.35
CA LEU A 524 19.70 11.40 -11.19
C LEU A 524 18.63 12.49 -11.35
N PRO A 525 18.94 13.71 -11.83
CA PRO A 525 17.93 14.75 -11.94
C PRO A 525 16.71 14.37 -12.78
N ASP A 526 16.93 13.78 -13.95
CA ASP A 526 15.84 13.48 -14.88
C ASP A 526 15.00 12.28 -14.41
N ILE A 527 15.64 11.30 -13.76
CA ILE A 527 14.96 10.16 -13.12
C ILE A 527 14.13 10.65 -11.93
N LEU A 528 14.72 11.46 -11.04
CA LEU A 528 14.03 11.99 -9.86
C LEU A 528 12.87 12.91 -10.25
N ALA A 529 13.01 13.73 -11.30
CA ALA A 529 11.92 14.56 -11.81
C ALA A 529 10.74 13.70 -12.30
N THR A 530 11.01 12.72 -13.16
CA THR A 530 9.99 11.82 -13.73
C THR A 530 9.25 11.03 -12.65
N GLU A 531 9.99 10.49 -11.69
CA GLU A 531 9.40 9.68 -10.62
C GLU A 531 8.70 10.54 -9.56
N ASN A 532 9.18 11.76 -9.29
CA ASN A 532 8.47 12.73 -8.46
C ASN A 532 7.11 13.11 -9.05
N ASP A 533 7.04 13.34 -10.36
CA ASP A 533 5.76 13.62 -11.04
C ASP A 533 4.79 12.44 -10.92
N ALA A 534 5.29 11.20 -11.01
CA ALA A 534 4.48 10.01 -10.77
C ALA A 534 3.93 9.96 -9.33
N ILE A 535 4.75 10.30 -8.33
CA ILE A 535 4.29 10.36 -6.92
C ILE A 535 3.32 11.51 -6.70
N LEU A 536 3.49 12.67 -7.33
CA LEU A 536 2.54 13.77 -7.26
C LEU A 536 1.18 13.36 -7.85
N LYS A 537 1.19 12.72 -9.01
CA LYS A 537 -0.03 12.18 -9.64
C LYS A 537 -0.70 11.13 -8.74
N PHE A 538 0.07 10.20 -8.20
CA PHE A 538 -0.39 9.22 -7.21
C PHE A 538 -1.04 9.91 -5.99
N THR A 539 -0.41 10.97 -5.48
CA THR A 539 -0.90 11.74 -4.34
C THR A 539 -2.22 12.46 -4.65
N GLU A 540 -2.39 13.01 -5.85
CA GLU A 540 -3.65 13.60 -6.30
C GLU A 540 -4.74 12.54 -6.47
N ASN A 541 -4.39 11.38 -7.03
CA ASN A 541 -5.33 10.27 -7.20
C ASN A 541 -5.89 9.78 -5.85
N ILE A 542 -5.06 9.72 -4.80
CA ILE A 542 -5.50 9.39 -3.43
C ILE A 542 -6.64 10.30 -2.95
N ARG A 543 -6.62 11.59 -3.31
CA ARG A 543 -7.66 12.54 -2.88
C ARG A 543 -9.04 12.19 -3.42
N SER A 544 -9.09 11.61 -4.61
CA SER A 544 -10.32 11.28 -5.33
C SER A 544 -10.80 9.84 -5.13
N LEU A 545 -10.11 9.03 -4.32
CA LEU A 545 -10.50 7.63 -4.13
C LEU A 545 -11.82 7.53 -3.38
N ALA A 546 -12.72 6.70 -3.90
CA ALA A 546 -14.01 6.41 -3.30
C ALA A 546 -13.92 5.20 -2.35
N THR A 547 -12.94 4.31 -2.56
CA THR A 547 -12.79 3.10 -1.73
C THR A 547 -11.33 2.80 -1.36
N PRO A 548 -11.09 2.13 -0.21
CA PRO A 548 -9.76 1.66 0.16
C PRO A 548 -9.15 0.61 -0.79
N SER A 549 -9.97 -0.08 -1.59
CA SER A 549 -9.48 -1.04 -2.60
C SER A 549 -8.79 -0.34 -3.79
N GLU A 550 -9.25 0.87 -4.13
CA GLU A 550 -8.61 1.71 -5.13
C GLU A 550 -7.25 2.21 -4.63
N LEU A 551 -7.09 2.45 -3.32
CA LEU A 551 -5.82 2.83 -2.72
C LEU A 551 -4.73 1.77 -2.91
N ILE A 552 -5.06 0.48 -2.69
CA ILE A 552 -4.12 -0.62 -2.91
C ILE A 552 -3.71 -0.71 -4.39
N THR A 553 -4.68 -0.57 -5.30
CA THR A 553 -4.44 -0.59 -6.75
C THR A 553 -3.51 0.56 -7.13
N GLU A 554 -3.74 1.75 -6.57
CA GLU A 554 -2.94 2.93 -6.85
C GLU A 554 -1.52 2.81 -6.27
N ILE A 555 -1.36 2.19 -5.09
CA ILE A 555 -0.04 1.87 -4.52
C ILE A 555 0.71 0.84 -5.40
N GLN A 556 -0.01 -0.13 -5.98
CA GLN A 556 0.58 -1.09 -6.93
C GLN A 556 0.97 -0.42 -8.26
N ASN A 557 0.17 0.53 -8.74
CA ASN A 557 0.48 1.31 -9.94
C ASN A 557 1.79 2.10 -9.75
N ILE A 558 1.94 2.82 -8.63
CA ILE A 558 3.17 3.58 -8.37
C ILE A 558 4.36 2.64 -8.13
N SER A 559 4.16 1.49 -7.47
CA SER A 559 5.17 0.43 -7.32
C SER A 559 5.72 -0.06 -8.66
N ASN A 560 4.84 -0.28 -9.65
CA ASN A 560 5.23 -0.65 -11.01
C ASN A 560 5.99 0.49 -11.73
N CYS A 561 5.53 1.73 -11.57
CA CYS A 561 6.18 2.90 -12.17
C CYS A 561 7.61 3.09 -11.66
N ILE A 562 7.83 2.97 -10.34
CA ILE A 562 9.16 3.13 -9.72
C ILE A 562 10.01 1.86 -9.77
N ARG A 563 9.43 0.74 -10.22
CA ARG A 563 10.03 -0.61 -10.32
C ARG A 563 10.55 -1.15 -8.99
N THR A 564 9.73 -1.04 -7.94
CA THR A 564 10.09 -1.48 -6.58
C THR A 564 8.94 -2.23 -5.94
N ASP A 565 9.22 -3.42 -5.39
CA ASP A 565 8.23 -4.21 -4.67
C ASP A 565 7.90 -3.60 -3.30
N MET A 566 6.61 -3.36 -3.06
CA MET A 566 6.13 -2.80 -1.79
C MET A 566 6.14 -3.85 -0.67
N PRO A 567 6.31 -3.43 0.60
CA PRO A 567 6.25 -4.34 1.75
C PRO A 567 4.90 -5.06 1.84
N LYS A 568 4.91 -6.39 1.67
CA LYS A 568 3.69 -7.22 1.61
C LYS A 568 2.83 -7.13 2.87
N GLU A 569 3.47 -7.02 4.03
CA GLU A 569 2.79 -6.91 5.32
C GLU A 569 1.99 -5.60 5.43
N ASN A 570 2.64 -4.46 5.19
CA ASN A 570 1.98 -3.15 5.22
C ASN A 570 0.84 -3.07 4.17
N MET A 571 1.07 -3.61 2.97
CA MET A 571 0.04 -3.71 1.92
C MET A 571 -1.17 -4.55 2.36
N SER A 572 -0.94 -5.65 3.06
CA SER A 572 -2.01 -6.51 3.58
C SER A 572 -2.79 -5.80 4.70
N ASN A 573 -2.09 -5.08 5.58
CA ASN A 573 -2.71 -4.29 6.65
C ASN A 573 -3.58 -3.15 6.09
N VAL A 574 -3.08 -2.40 5.11
CA VAL A 574 -3.86 -1.34 4.42
C VAL A 574 -5.13 -1.93 3.80
N LYS A 575 -5.05 -3.12 3.19
CA LYS A 575 -6.23 -3.82 2.64
C LYS A 575 -7.22 -4.19 3.74
N ILE A 576 -6.77 -4.81 4.83
CA ILE A 576 -7.62 -5.23 5.95
C ILE A 576 -8.30 -4.02 6.62
N PHE A 577 -7.55 -2.95 6.88
CA PHE A 577 -8.09 -1.72 7.45
C PHE A 577 -9.11 -1.05 6.52
N GLY A 578 -8.84 -1.07 5.22
CA GLY A 578 -9.76 -0.62 4.20
C GLY A 578 -11.09 -1.39 4.20
N GLU A 579 -11.04 -2.72 4.22
CA GLU A 579 -12.23 -3.57 4.29
C GLU A 579 -13.03 -3.33 5.59
N TYR A 580 -12.35 -3.00 6.70
CA TYR A 580 -13.00 -2.68 7.97
C TYR A 580 -13.68 -1.31 7.97
N LEU A 581 -13.07 -0.28 7.41
CA LEU A 581 -13.70 1.04 7.23
C LEU A 581 -14.96 0.93 6.36
N GLU A 582 -14.89 0.16 5.26
CA GLU A 582 -16.04 -0.05 4.39
C GLU A 582 -17.18 -0.80 5.09
N PHE A 583 -16.82 -1.78 5.93
CA PHE A 583 -17.77 -2.47 6.79
C PHE A 583 -18.45 -1.53 7.80
N LEU A 584 -17.68 -0.66 8.47
CA LEU A 584 -18.23 0.32 9.41
C LEU A 584 -19.16 1.33 8.71
N ARG A 585 -18.85 1.71 7.46
CA ARG A 585 -19.69 2.57 6.62
C ARG A 585 -21.05 1.92 6.31
N LEU A 586 -21.06 0.63 6.00
CA LEU A 586 -22.29 -0.13 5.73
C LEU A 586 -23.19 -0.20 6.97
N ILE A 587 -22.62 -0.32 8.16
CA ILE A 587 -23.39 -0.37 9.42
C ILE A 587 -23.88 1.00 9.86
N SER A 588 -23.07 2.06 9.70
CA SER A 588 -23.44 3.40 10.14
C SER A 588 -24.57 4.03 9.30
N GLY A 589 -24.75 3.57 8.05
CA GLY A 589 -25.69 4.16 7.10
C GLY A 589 -25.35 5.60 6.71
N ALA A 590 -24.14 6.08 7.02
CA ALA A 590 -23.69 7.44 6.79
C ALA A 590 -22.21 7.47 6.41
N GLU A 591 -21.79 8.54 5.72
CA GLU A 591 -20.37 8.77 5.47
C GLU A 591 -19.60 8.86 6.80
N LEU A 592 -18.58 8.01 6.92
CA LEU A 592 -17.63 8.08 8.02
C LEU A 592 -16.77 9.34 7.83
N LYS A 593 -16.39 9.98 8.94
CA LYS A 593 -15.37 11.03 8.93
C LYS A 593 -13.98 10.40 8.73
N SER A 594 -13.76 9.65 7.65
CA SER A 594 -12.48 9.02 7.34
C SER A 594 -11.68 9.87 6.35
N GLY A 595 -10.41 10.13 6.69
CA GLY A 595 -9.62 11.23 6.15
C GLY A 595 -8.78 10.89 4.92
N SER A 596 -9.36 11.00 3.72
CA SER A 596 -8.58 11.07 2.46
C SER A 596 -7.47 12.16 2.47
N PRO A 597 -7.67 13.37 3.05
CA PRO A 597 -6.62 14.40 3.07
C PRO A 597 -5.38 14.03 3.91
N THR A 598 -5.56 13.33 5.03
CA THR A 598 -4.47 12.94 5.95
C THR A 598 -3.61 11.83 5.37
N TRP A 599 -4.19 10.87 4.65
CA TRP A 599 -3.46 9.79 3.97
C TRP A 599 -2.48 10.28 2.89
N THR A 600 -2.70 11.47 2.32
CA THR A 600 -1.78 12.07 1.34
C THR A 600 -0.50 12.64 1.96
N HIS A 601 -0.48 12.92 3.26
CA HIS A 601 0.62 13.65 3.90
C HIS A 601 1.99 12.96 3.80
N PRO A 602 2.11 11.63 4.01
CA PRO A 602 3.40 10.94 3.89
C PRO A 602 3.98 11.03 2.47
N PHE A 603 3.11 10.90 1.45
CA PHE A 603 3.52 10.93 0.05
C PHE A 603 3.82 12.33 -0.47
N LYS A 604 3.14 13.37 0.02
CA LYS A 604 3.53 14.77 -0.21
C LYS A 604 4.91 15.08 0.35
N THR A 605 5.21 14.56 1.54
CA THR A 605 6.51 14.72 2.18
C THR A 605 7.60 14.01 1.37
N LEU A 606 7.32 12.80 0.89
CA LEU A 606 8.20 12.06 -0.01
C LEU A 606 8.45 12.82 -1.33
N ALA A 607 7.39 13.27 -2.02
CA ALA A 607 7.48 14.03 -3.26
C ALA A 607 8.33 15.30 -3.07
N LYS A 608 8.06 16.08 -2.02
CA LYS A 608 8.89 17.24 -1.68
C LYS A 608 10.36 16.84 -1.49
N GLY A 609 10.64 15.75 -0.78
CA GLY A 609 11.98 15.24 -0.57
C GLY A 609 12.70 14.82 -1.86
N LEU A 610 11.98 14.24 -2.82
CA LEU A 610 12.53 13.89 -4.14
C LEU A 610 12.81 15.11 -4.99
N ASN A 611 11.88 16.07 -5.04
CA ASN A 611 12.08 17.35 -5.72
C ASN A 611 13.28 18.13 -5.14
N ASP A 612 13.45 18.14 -3.82
CA ASP A 612 14.63 18.72 -3.17
C ASP A 612 15.91 17.94 -3.50
N SER A 613 15.83 16.62 -3.73
CA SER A 613 16.99 15.84 -4.19
C SER A 613 17.29 16.09 -5.67
N GLU A 614 16.29 16.21 -6.52
CA GLU A 614 16.41 16.53 -7.95
C GLU A 614 17.15 17.86 -8.14
N LYS A 615 16.67 18.94 -7.52
CA LYS A 615 17.34 20.25 -7.50
C LYS A 615 18.76 20.18 -6.96
N TRP A 616 18.97 19.40 -5.90
CA TRP A 616 20.28 19.22 -5.30
C TRP A 616 21.28 18.58 -6.27
N TYR A 617 20.91 17.50 -6.95
CA TYR A 617 21.78 16.82 -7.89
C TYR A 617 22.03 17.64 -9.16
N ARG A 618 21.06 18.44 -9.64
CA ARG A 618 21.31 19.42 -10.70
C ARG A 618 22.35 20.46 -10.28
N PHE A 619 22.19 21.04 -9.09
CA PHE A 619 23.17 21.95 -8.51
C PHE A 619 24.56 21.33 -8.39
N LEU A 620 24.64 20.09 -7.89
CA LEU A 620 25.90 19.41 -7.68
C LEU A 620 26.64 19.15 -9.01
N TRP A 621 25.89 18.79 -10.05
CA TRP A 621 26.43 18.64 -11.40
C TRP A 621 26.88 19.96 -12.01
N ASP A 622 26.09 21.03 -11.88
CA ASP A 622 26.47 22.37 -12.34
C ASP A 622 27.70 22.90 -11.61
N LEU A 623 27.81 22.64 -10.31
CA LEU A 623 28.99 22.97 -9.50
C LEU A 623 30.22 22.21 -10.01
N TYR A 624 30.09 20.90 -10.25
CA TYR A 624 31.16 20.08 -10.83
C TYR A 624 31.60 20.64 -12.18
N ILE A 625 30.68 20.93 -13.10
CA ILE A 625 31.00 21.54 -14.40
C ILE A 625 31.72 22.87 -14.21
N LYS A 626 31.20 23.75 -13.34
CA LYS A 626 31.76 25.08 -13.14
C LYS A 626 33.17 25.03 -12.57
N PHE A 627 33.40 24.17 -11.59
CA PHE A 627 34.71 24.02 -10.96
C PHE A 627 35.71 23.27 -11.83
N SER A 628 35.23 22.49 -12.80
CA SER A 628 36.07 21.85 -13.84
C SER A 628 36.55 22.83 -14.92
N GLN A 629 36.11 24.10 -14.91
CA GLN A 629 36.54 25.11 -15.89
C GLN A 629 37.94 25.64 -15.60
N PHE A 630 38.65 26.03 -16.67
CA PHE A 630 40.02 26.56 -16.61
C PHE A 630 40.21 27.68 -15.56
N GLU A 631 39.27 28.62 -15.47
CA GLU A 631 39.38 29.76 -14.53
C GLU A 631 39.46 29.35 -13.06
N ILE A 632 38.89 28.20 -12.70
CA ILE A 632 39.00 27.62 -11.36
C ILE A 632 40.22 26.69 -11.28
N GLN A 633 40.42 25.86 -12.30
CA GLN A 633 41.47 24.83 -12.32
C GLN A 633 42.89 25.42 -12.28
N LYS A 634 43.15 26.54 -12.97
CA LYS A 634 44.46 27.21 -13.00
C LYS A 634 44.96 27.63 -11.62
N ASP A 635 44.03 27.95 -10.73
CA ASP A 635 44.30 28.52 -9.40
C ASP A 635 43.59 27.73 -8.29
N ARG A 636 43.37 26.42 -8.48
CA ARG A 636 42.53 25.60 -7.59
C ARG A 636 42.95 25.63 -6.12
N HIS A 637 44.24 25.81 -5.84
CA HIS A 637 44.81 25.95 -4.50
C HIS A 637 44.27 27.17 -3.73
N ARG A 638 43.81 28.22 -4.42
CA ARG A 638 43.15 29.38 -3.81
C ARG A 638 41.74 29.07 -3.30
N TYR A 639 41.14 27.98 -3.79
CA TYR A 639 39.78 27.57 -3.45
C TYR A 639 39.75 26.32 -2.56
N ASN A 640 40.80 25.49 -2.59
CA ASN A 640 41.00 24.38 -1.64
C ASN A 640 41.55 24.86 -0.29
N VAL A 641 40.82 25.73 0.41
CA VAL A 641 41.25 26.29 1.70
C VAL A 641 40.61 25.56 2.88
N ALA A 642 41.38 25.31 3.94
CA ALA A 642 40.90 24.66 5.16
C ALA A 642 39.89 25.54 5.92
N ASN A 643 40.12 26.87 5.93
CA ASN A 643 39.16 27.84 6.43
C ASN A 643 38.44 28.51 5.26
N ILE A 644 37.11 28.45 5.25
CA ILE A 644 36.30 28.99 4.15
C ILE A 644 36.38 30.52 4.01
N GLU A 645 36.76 31.23 5.06
CA GLU A 645 37.00 32.69 5.00
C GLU A 645 38.24 33.07 4.20
N ASP A 646 39.09 32.09 3.91
CA ASP A 646 40.27 32.25 3.06
C ASP A 646 39.98 31.98 1.58
N TRP A 647 38.72 31.76 1.21
CA TRP A 647 38.31 31.44 -0.15
C TRP A 647 38.80 32.50 -1.16
N GLY A 648 39.59 32.05 -2.13
CA GLY A 648 40.19 32.87 -3.18
C GLY A 648 41.50 33.55 -2.78
N LYS A 649 42.05 33.32 -1.58
CA LYS A 649 43.34 33.87 -1.16
C LYS A 649 44.49 32.89 -1.47
N PRO A 650 45.65 33.36 -1.94
CA PRO A 650 46.83 32.51 -2.15
C PRO A 650 47.50 32.11 -0.82
N GLU A 651 48.32 31.06 -0.85
CA GLU A 651 49.20 30.63 0.26
C GLU A 651 48.49 30.32 1.58
N LYS A 652 47.28 29.75 1.51
CA LYS A 652 46.49 29.36 2.69
C LYS A 652 46.55 27.87 2.94
N ALA A 653 46.33 27.49 4.20
CA ALA A 653 46.25 26.09 4.62
C ALA A 653 45.22 25.35 3.76
N GLN A 654 45.63 24.21 3.19
CA GLN A 654 44.83 23.48 2.22
C GLN A 654 43.91 22.46 2.90
N GLY A 655 42.75 22.15 2.29
CA GLY A 655 41.89 21.05 2.74
C GLY A 655 40.45 21.47 3.02
N ILE A 656 39.74 21.94 2.00
CA ILE A 656 38.34 22.35 2.15
C ILE A 656 37.44 21.21 2.62
N ALA A 657 36.62 21.46 3.63
CA ALA A 657 35.59 20.52 4.07
C ALA A 657 34.31 21.28 4.39
N ILE A 658 33.23 20.91 3.71
CA ILE A 658 31.93 21.50 3.92
C ILE A 658 31.17 20.65 4.93
N THR A 659 30.61 21.30 5.93
CA THR A 659 29.76 20.72 6.96
C THR A 659 28.40 21.40 6.90
N ALA A 660 27.39 20.83 7.57
CA ALA A 660 26.09 21.48 7.70
C ALA A 660 26.19 22.90 8.31
N SER A 661 27.18 23.15 9.18
CA SER A 661 27.36 24.44 9.86
C SER A 661 28.04 25.52 9.01
N ASN A 662 28.81 25.16 7.98
CA ASN A 662 29.51 26.11 7.12
C ASN A 662 28.97 26.14 5.66
N PHE A 663 27.95 25.34 5.34
CA PHE A 663 27.38 25.25 4.00
C PHE A 663 26.83 26.59 3.48
N GLU A 664 26.15 27.38 4.32
CA GLU A 664 25.66 28.71 3.92
C GLU A 664 26.81 29.68 3.59
N GLN A 665 27.89 29.62 4.37
CA GLN A 665 29.09 30.40 4.08
C GLN A 665 29.68 29.96 2.73
N PHE A 666 29.73 28.65 2.45
CA PHE A 666 30.16 28.13 1.16
C PHE A 666 29.31 28.64 0.00
N LEU A 667 27.98 28.53 0.12
CA LEU A 667 27.05 29.06 -0.87
C LEU A 667 27.28 30.56 -1.14
N SER A 668 27.52 31.35 -0.09
CA SER A 668 27.82 32.77 -0.26
C SER A 668 29.10 33.03 -1.08
N LYS A 669 30.16 32.23 -0.85
CA LYS A 669 31.45 32.39 -1.56
C LYS A 669 31.35 32.01 -3.04
N ILE A 670 30.46 31.08 -3.40
CA ILE A 670 30.28 30.61 -4.78
C ILE A 670 29.22 31.38 -5.57
N ALA A 671 28.43 32.24 -4.92
CA ALA A 671 27.34 32.99 -5.55
C ALA A 671 27.79 33.77 -6.80
N LYS A 672 29.00 34.31 -6.79
CA LYS A 672 29.60 35.08 -7.90
C LYS A 672 29.92 34.27 -9.16
N TYR A 673 29.84 32.94 -9.10
CA TYR A 673 30.22 32.07 -10.21
C TYR A 673 29.05 31.69 -11.15
N ASN A 674 27.85 32.24 -10.93
CA ASN A 674 26.65 32.04 -11.76
C ASN A 674 26.32 30.56 -12.01
N ILE A 675 26.28 29.76 -10.94
CA ILE A 675 25.82 28.37 -10.99
C ILE A 675 24.29 28.39 -11.16
N LYS A 676 23.75 27.72 -12.20
CA LYS A 676 22.35 27.90 -12.61
C LYS A 676 21.38 27.58 -11.49
N GLU A 677 21.57 26.44 -10.83
CA GLU A 677 20.68 25.95 -9.77
C GLU A 677 21.00 26.50 -8.36
N TYR A 678 21.87 27.51 -8.25
CA TYR A 678 22.29 28.08 -6.97
C TYR A 678 21.12 28.52 -6.07
N HIS A 679 20.10 29.16 -6.64
CA HIS A 679 18.98 29.68 -5.86
C HIS A 679 18.06 28.57 -5.33
N ASN A 680 18.03 27.41 -5.99
CA ASN A 680 17.14 26.30 -5.66
C ASN A 680 17.61 25.49 -4.46
N VAL A 681 18.89 25.60 -4.07
CA VAL A 681 19.47 24.84 -2.96
C VAL A 681 19.56 25.58 -1.62
N LYS A 682 19.28 26.89 -1.59
CA LYS A 682 19.37 27.72 -0.36
C LYS A 682 18.48 27.22 0.79
N ASN A 683 17.36 26.60 0.48
CA ASN A 683 16.38 26.15 1.48
C ASN A 683 16.40 24.63 1.68
N ILE A 684 17.39 23.93 1.13
CA ILE A 684 17.48 22.47 1.19
C ILE A 684 18.32 22.08 2.40
N ALA A 685 17.75 21.22 3.26
CA ALA A 685 18.49 20.68 4.39
C ALA A 685 19.63 19.75 3.91
N ILE A 686 20.87 20.07 4.29
CA ILE A 686 22.06 19.33 3.86
C ILE A 686 22.60 18.46 4.99
N LYS A 687 22.51 17.14 4.82
CA LYS A 687 23.01 16.13 5.74
C LYS A 687 23.25 14.80 5.02
N GLY A 688 24.06 13.93 5.62
CA GLY A 688 24.34 12.59 5.11
C GLY A 688 24.86 12.61 3.67
N LEU A 689 24.27 11.77 2.81
CA LEU A 689 24.71 11.54 1.43
C LEU A 689 24.91 12.84 0.62
N LYS A 690 24.02 13.84 0.75
CA LYS A 690 24.15 15.12 0.04
C LYS A 690 25.45 15.85 0.40
N LEU A 691 25.82 15.84 1.68
CA LEU A 691 27.04 16.48 2.18
C LEU A 691 28.29 15.70 1.76
N ASP A 692 28.20 14.36 1.81
CA ASP A 692 29.30 13.47 1.41
C ASP A 692 29.63 13.67 -0.08
N GLU A 693 28.61 13.73 -0.94
CA GLU A 693 28.78 13.93 -2.38
C GLU A 693 29.26 15.35 -2.73
N LEU A 694 28.82 16.38 -2.00
CA LEU A 694 29.38 17.74 -2.14
C LEU A 694 30.88 17.74 -1.88
N ASN A 695 31.29 17.19 -0.75
CA ASN A 695 32.71 17.10 -0.41
C ASN A 695 33.48 16.23 -1.39
N HIS A 696 32.85 15.20 -1.95
CA HIS A 696 33.43 14.41 -3.03
C HIS A 696 33.68 15.25 -4.29
N VAL A 697 32.70 16.05 -4.75
CA VAL A 697 32.90 16.99 -5.87
C VAL A 697 34.05 17.96 -5.62
N LEU A 698 34.12 18.53 -4.43
CA LEU A 698 35.22 19.43 -4.05
C LEU A 698 36.56 18.70 -4.01
N THR A 699 36.55 17.42 -3.64
CA THR A 699 37.76 16.58 -3.66
C THR A 699 38.23 16.33 -5.10
N LEU A 700 37.30 15.97 -6.00
CA LEU A 700 37.59 15.74 -7.40
C LEU A 700 38.06 16.99 -8.15
N THR A 701 37.53 18.16 -7.80
CA THR A 701 37.76 19.40 -8.55
C THR A 701 38.81 20.31 -7.92
N LEU A 702 38.86 20.44 -6.59
CA LEU A 702 39.73 21.41 -5.91
C LEU A 702 40.90 20.75 -5.16
N LYS A 703 40.72 19.56 -4.58
CA LYS A 703 41.79 18.87 -3.83
C LYS A 703 42.71 18.02 -4.70
N HIS A 704 42.34 17.81 -5.96
CA HIS A 704 43.10 17.02 -6.91
C HIS A 704 44.54 17.55 -7.05
N LYS A 705 45.50 16.62 -7.18
CA LYS A 705 46.92 16.90 -7.41
C LYS A 705 47.42 16.04 -8.56
N ILE A 706 48.30 16.62 -9.37
CA ILE A 706 49.01 15.90 -10.43
C ILE A 706 49.92 14.85 -9.79
N ASP A 707 49.76 13.59 -10.19
CA ASP A 707 50.58 12.46 -9.75
C ASP A 707 51.64 12.16 -10.80
N ILE A 708 52.91 12.33 -10.43
CA ILE A 708 54.07 12.12 -11.32
C ILE A 708 54.80 10.86 -10.88
N ARG A 709 54.74 9.83 -11.73
CA ARG A 709 55.37 8.53 -11.50
C ARG A 709 56.49 8.31 -12.50
N CYS A 710 57.67 7.97 -12.00
CA CYS A 710 58.81 7.60 -12.83
C CYS A 710 58.95 6.07 -12.80
N LYS A 711 58.83 5.40 -13.94
CA LYS A 711 58.98 3.94 -14.05
C LYS A 711 59.92 3.63 -15.21
N ASP A 712 60.97 2.87 -14.96
CA ASP A 712 62.00 2.53 -15.95
C ASP A 712 62.58 3.79 -16.64
N SER A 713 62.33 3.95 -17.94
CA SER A 713 62.69 5.12 -18.75
C SER A 713 61.51 6.04 -19.08
N ASP A 714 60.34 5.82 -18.48
CA ASP A 714 59.10 6.56 -18.72
C ASP A 714 58.73 7.48 -17.54
N ILE A 715 58.21 8.65 -17.88
CA ILE A 715 57.52 9.54 -16.93
C ILE A 715 56.03 9.46 -17.21
N PHE A 716 55.23 9.21 -16.17
CA PHE A 716 53.77 9.22 -16.21
C PHE A 716 53.24 10.38 -15.38
N VAL A 717 52.54 11.29 -16.02
CA VAL A 717 51.85 12.43 -15.40
C VAL A 717 50.37 12.11 -15.44
N ILE A 718 49.76 11.84 -14.28
CA ILE A 718 48.37 11.40 -14.18
C ILE A 718 47.59 12.43 -13.38
N GLY A 719 46.45 12.87 -13.89
CA GLY A 719 45.56 13.78 -13.19
C GLY A 719 44.16 13.79 -13.78
N ASP A 720 43.18 14.35 -13.08
CA ASP A 720 41.85 14.59 -13.65
C ASP A 720 41.88 15.81 -14.56
N PHE A 721 42.48 16.88 -14.03
CA PHE A 721 42.68 18.15 -14.69
C PHE A 721 44.18 18.47 -14.69
N ILE A 722 44.76 18.60 -15.87
CA ILE A 722 46.19 18.90 -16.03
C ILE A 722 46.34 20.25 -16.71
N SER A 723 46.88 21.24 -15.99
CA SER A 723 47.43 22.47 -16.57
C SER A 723 48.88 22.22 -16.95
N ILE A 724 49.30 22.68 -18.13
CA ILE A 724 50.69 22.58 -18.56
C ILE A 724 51.56 23.52 -17.74
N GLU A 725 51.10 24.74 -17.44
CA GLU A 725 51.81 25.68 -16.56
C GLU A 725 52.06 25.07 -15.18
N GLU A 726 51.03 24.45 -14.58
CA GLU A 726 51.16 23.78 -13.28
C GLU A 726 52.17 22.62 -13.35
N LEU A 727 52.10 21.79 -14.40
CA LEU A 727 53.04 20.68 -14.59
C LEU A 727 54.49 21.18 -14.69
N MET A 728 54.73 22.29 -15.40
CA MET A 728 56.08 22.84 -15.59
C MET A 728 56.63 23.51 -14.34
N THR A 729 55.78 23.91 -13.40
CA THR A 729 56.14 24.60 -12.15
C THR A 729 56.04 23.73 -10.90
N VAL A 730 55.61 22.47 -11.03
CA VAL A 730 55.41 21.56 -9.90
C VAL A 730 56.74 21.24 -9.19
N GLU A 731 56.76 21.45 -7.87
CA GLU A 731 57.87 21.01 -7.02
C GLU A 731 57.78 19.49 -6.80
N LEU A 732 58.84 18.78 -7.18
CA LEU A 732 58.88 17.32 -7.05
C LEU A 732 59.33 16.93 -5.64
N LYS A 733 58.55 16.07 -4.97
CA LYS A 733 58.96 15.41 -3.71
C LYS A 733 59.95 14.26 -3.95
N HIS A 734 60.94 14.47 -4.81
CA HIS A 734 61.95 13.48 -5.16
C HIS A 734 63.32 14.01 -4.72
N ASP A 735 64.08 13.23 -3.96
CA ASP A 735 65.34 13.65 -3.32
C ASP A 735 66.48 14.12 -4.28
N LYS A 736 66.26 14.10 -5.60
CA LYS A 736 67.31 14.29 -6.62
C LYS A 736 67.02 15.37 -7.66
N TYR A 737 65.76 15.77 -7.86
CA TYR A 737 65.35 16.78 -8.86
C TYR A 737 64.32 17.70 -8.22
N LYS A 738 64.51 19.02 -8.37
CA LYS A 738 63.70 20.03 -7.67
C LYS A 738 62.38 20.32 -8.39
N ASP A 739 62.34 20.13 -9.71
CA ASP A 739 61.20 20.50 -10.56
C ASP A 739 61.11 19.58 -11.80
N TYR A 740 59.99 19.65 -12.52
CA TYR A 740 59.76 18.86 -13.73
C TYR A 740 60.79 19.15 -14.85
N PRO A 741 61.19 20.41 -15.15
CA PRO A 741 62.22 20.69 -16.15
C PRO A 741 63.59 20.08 -15.85
N SER A 742 64.03 20.07 -14.58
CA SER A 742 65.30 19.46 -14.17
C SER A 742 65.27 17.93 -14.28
N LEU A 743 64.10 17.31 -14.05
CA LEU A 743 63.88 15.88 -14.30
C LEU A 743 64.07 15.54 -15.78
N LEU A 744 63.52 16.34 -16.69
CA LEU A 744 63.63 16.13 -18.14
C LEU A 744 65.05 16.29 -18.66
N LYS A 745 65.80 17.27 -18.15
CA LYS A 745 67.20 17.51 -18.53
C LYS A 745 68.18 16.47 -17.98
N SER A 746 67.74 15.57 -17.12
CA SER A 746 68.61 14.55 -16.51
C SER A 746 69.13 13.50 -17.49
N GLY A 747 68.50 13.37 -18.67
CA GLY A 747 68.82 12.34 -19.66
C GLY A 747 68.48 10.91 -19.23
N LYS A 748 67.97 10.71 -18.01
CA LYS A 748 67.58 9.39 -17.46
C LYS A 748 66.33 8.84 -18.14
N TYR A 749 65.38 9.71 -18.44
CA TYR A 749 64.08 9.33 -19.00
C TYR A 749 64.07 9.55 -20.49
N LYS A 750 63.44 8.62 -21.21
CA LYS A 750 63.41 8.58 -22.68
C LYS A 750 62.01 8.87 -23.23
N PHE A 751 60.98 8.93 -22.39
CA PHE A 751 59.58 9.07 -22.81
C PHE A 751 58.74 9.83 -21.78
N ILE A 752 57.79 10.63 -22.26
CA ILE A 752 56.85 11.38 -21.42
C ILE A 752 55.41 10.98 -21.76
N ASN A 753 54.62 10.61 -20.76
CA ASN A 753 53.23 10.19 -20.91
C ASN A 753 52.34 11.06 -20.01
N ILE A 754 51.44 11.85 -20.59
CA ILE A 754 50.53 12.78 -19.90
C ILE A 754 49.11 12.27 -20.04
N PHE A 755 48.53 11.78 -18.95
CA PHE A 755 47.22 11.16 -18.88
C PHE A 755 46.26 12.02 -18.05
N ALA A 756 45.46 12.85 -18.72
CA ALA A 756 44.37 13.56 -18.06
C ALA A 756 43.08 12.73 -18.15
N LEU A 757 42.46 12.42 -17.03
CA LEU A 757 41.24 11.62 -16.96
C LEU A 757 39.97 12.43 -17.29
N ASN A 758 40.07 13.76 -17.33
CA ASN A 758 38.99 14.64 -17.77
C ASN A 758 39.47 15.65 -18.82
N THR A 759 40.30 16.62 -18.43
CA THR A 759 40.71 17.72 -19.31
C THR A 759 42.19 18.04 -19.18
N ILE A 760 42.87 18.22 -20.32
CA ILE A 760 44.18 18.87 -20.40
C ILE A 760 44.02 20.33 -20.87
N PHE A 761 44.55 21.26 -20.09
CA PHE A 761 44.60 22.69 -20.41
C PHE A 761 45.98 23.04 -20.94
N ILE A 762 46.06 23.43 -22.22
CA ILE A 762 47.29 23.92 -22.83
C ILE A 762 47.32 25.43 -22.65
N ASP A 763 47.89 25.85 -21.53
CA ASP A 763 47.95 27.22 -21.03
C ASP A 763 49.37 27.80 -21.01
N TYR A 764 50.37 27.01 -21.42
CA TYR A 764 51.78 27.40 -21.41
C TYR A 764 52.51 26.91 -22.68
N ASP A 765 53.50 27.69 -23.15
CA ASP A 765 54.34 27.30 -24.28
C ASP A 765 55.41 26.32 -23.80
N VAL A 766 55.50 25.15 -24.45
CA VAL A 766 56.41 24.09 -24.03
C VAL A 766 57.50 23.89 -25.07
N SER A 767 58.76 24.01 -24.66
CA SER A 767 59.91 23.70 -25.53
C SER A 767 60.73 22.54 -24.96
N PHE A 768 60.72 21.44 -25.72
CA PHE A 768 61.55 20.25 -25.52
C PHE A 768 62.70 20.21 -26.54
N LYS A 769 63.09 21.37 -27.09
CA LYS A 769 64.17 21.46 -28.08
C LYS A 769 65.43 20.76 -27.55
N GLY A 770 66.02 19.89 -28.37
CA GLY A 770 67.27 19.20 -28.01
C GLY A 770 67.15 17.99 -27.10
N LEU A 771 65.95 17.65 -26.60
CA LEU A 771 65.77 16.51 -25.69
C LEU A 771 65.54 15.17 -26.42
N GLU A 772 65.14 15.22 -27.69
CA GLU A 772 64.88 14.04 -28.54
C GLU A 772 63.84 13.04 -27.94
N LEU A 773 63.00 13.50 -27.01
CA LEU A 773 62.03 12.67 -26.28
C LEU A 773 60.70 12.53 -27.04
N PRO A 774 60.14 11.30 -27.15
CA PRO A 774 58.74 11.13 -27.52
C PRO A 774 57.79 11.53 -26.39
N VAL A 775 56.77 12.30 -26.74
CA VAL A 775 55.71 12.78 -25.84
C VAL A 775 54.38 12.17 -26.27
N VAL A 776 53.69 11.53 -25.32
CA VAL A 776 52.33 11.03 -25.49
C VAL A 776 51.42 11.77 -24.53
N SER A 777 50.31 12.27 -25.03
CA SER A 777 49.29 12.94 -24.23
C SER A 777 47.92 12.39 -24.58
N VAL A 778 47.16 11.97 -23.56
CA VAL A 778 45.84 11.36 -23.68
C VAL A 778 44.90 12.08 -22.73
N ALA A 779 43.80 12.61 -23.28
CA ALA A 779 42.77 13.25 -22.49
C ALA A 779 41.42 13.20 -23.21
N PRO A 780 40.29 12.93 -22.52
CA PRO A 780 38.97 13.07 -23.12
C PRO A 780 38.76 14.45 -23.75
N LYS A 781 39.21 15.50 -23.06
CA LYS A 781 39.08 16.88 -23.52
C LYS A 781 40.42 17.62 -23.53
N TRP A 782 40.66 18.34 -24.61
CA TRP A 782 41.79 19.24 -24.82
C TRP A 782 41.27 20.67 -24.92
N LYS A 783 41.81 21.59 -24.12
CA LYS A 783 41.43 23.00 -24.17
C LYS A 783 42.66 23.89 -24.30
N VAL A 784 42.74 24.63 -25.40
CA VAL A 784 43.85 25.56 -25.66
C VAL A 784 43.49 26.96 -25.19
N ILE A 785 44.38 27.56 -24.38
CA ILE A 785 44.21 28.89 -23.79
C ILE A 785 45.10 29.91 -24.52
N GLY A 786 44.47 30.79 -25.29
CA GLY A 786 45.18 31.69 -26.20
C GLY A 786 45.87 30.92 -27.33
N THR A 787 46.94 31.51 -27.88
CA THR A 787 47.81 30.85 -28.87
C THR A 787 48.98 30.20 -28.17
N LYS A 788 49.25 28.92 -28.49
CA LYS A 788 50.25 28.10 -27.79
C LYS A 788 51.08 27.24 -28.73
N ARG A 789 52.29 26.91 -28.27
CA ARG A 789 53.27 26.11 -28.99
C ARG A 789 53.81 24.96 -28.15
N ILE A 790 53.95 23.81 -28.80
CA ILE A 790 54.72 22.67 -28.29
C ILE A 790 55.86 22.42 -29.28
N GLU A 791 57.10 22.63 -28.84
CA GLU A 791 58.29 22.52 -29.68
C GLU A 791 59.12 21.29 -29.31
N LEU A 792 59.31 20.41 -30.29
CA LEU A 792 60.09 19.17 -30.20
C LEU A 792 61.23 19.20 -31.21
N ASN A 793 61.74 20.39 -31.56
CA ASN A 793 62.73 20.53 -32.61
C ASN A 793 64.09 19.92 -32.21
N GLY A 794 64.79 19.35 -33.17
CA GLY A 794 66.13 18.81 -32.98
C GLY A 794 67.15 19.90 -32.61
N PRO A 795 68.21 19.55 -31.88
CA PRO A 795 69.30 20.48 -31.61
C PRO A 795 70.09 20.77 -32.89
N ASP A 796 70.57 22.00 -33.04
CA ASP A 796 71.46 22.36 -34.14
C ASP A 796 72.83 21.68 -33.96
N GLY A 797 73.52 21.37 -35.05
CA GLY A 797 74.83 20.73 -35.02
C GLY A 797 75.85 21.60 -34.29
N GLU A 798 76.54 21.03 -33.31
CA GLU A 798 77.45 21.79 -32.45
C GLU A 798 78.58 22.44 -33.27
N PRO A 799 78.86 23.74 -33.06
CA PRO A 799 79.96 24.41 -33.73
C PRO A 799 81.30 23.91 -33.16
N TYR A 800 82.34 24.00 -33.98
CA TYR A 800 83.71 23.78 -33.52
C TYR A 800 84.16 24.88 -32.57
N ILE A 801 84.86 24.51 -31.49
CA ILE A 801 85.42 25.46 -30.51
C ILE A 801 86.40 26.41 -31.21
N GLU A 802 87.27 25.84 -32.05
CA GLU A 802 88.14 26.59 -32.93
C GLU A 802 87.52 26.62 -34.33
N PRO A 803 87.15 27.79 -34.87
CA PRO A 803 86.48 27.89 -36.16
C PRO A 803 87.38 27.51 -37.34
N LYS A 804 88.70 27.40 -37.12
CA LYS A 804 89.71 27.12 -38.13
C LYS A 804 90.71 26.07 -37.64
N ALA A 805 91.11 25.16 -38.51
CA ALA A 805 92.17 24.18 -38.28
C ALA A 805 93.55 24.84 -38.19
N LYS A 806 94.52 24.11 -37.66
CA LYS A 806 95.85 24.67 -37.37
C LYS A 806 96.60 25.01 -38.63
N ASP A 807 97.19 26.21 -38.65
CA ASP A 807 98.12 26.63 -39.69
C ASP A 807 99.40 25.78 -39.64
N GLY A 808 100.13 25.73 -40.76
CA GLY A 808 101.38 24.98 -40.86
C GLY A 808 102.41 25.41 -39.80
N SER A 809 102.96 24.44 -39.06
CA SER A 809 103.80 24.67 -37.89
C SER A 809 105.28 24.99 -38.19
N SER A 810 105.76 24.70 -39.40
CA SER A 810 107.17 24.89 -39.78
C SER A 810 107.30 25.31 -41.25
N PRO A 811 108.37 25.99 -41.69
CA PRO A 811 108.41 26.57 -43.03
C PRO A 811 108.19 25.56 -44.17
N GLY A 812 107.16 25.79 -44.98
CA GLY A 812 106.75 24.91 -46.08
C GLY A 812 105.79 23.78 -45.71
N SER A 813 105.44 23.62 -44.43
CA SER A 813 104.41 22.66 -43.97
C SER A 813 103.00 23.10 -44.38
N ALA A 814 102.17 22.14 -44.81
CA ALA A 814 100.77 22.40 -45.09
C ALA A 814 99.99 22.78 -43.82
N GLY A 815 98.93 23.57 -43.98
CA GLY A 815 97.91 23.71 -42.95
C GLY A 815 97.04 22.46 -42.86
N GLU A 816 96.49 22.19 -41.68
CA GLU A 816 95.60 21.06 -41.47
C GLU A 816 94.24 21.28 -42.16
N ASP A 817 93.62 20.21 -42.66
CA ASP A 817 92.27 20.28 -43.22
C ASP A 817 91.25 20.57 -42.10
N GLY A 818 90.25 21.40 -42.40
CA GLY A 818 89.14 21.66 -41.50
C GLY A 818 88.22 20.44 -41.40
N GLN A 819 87.74 20.13 -40.19
CA GLN A 819 86.83 19.02 -39.95
C GLN A 819 85.39 19.30 -40.48
N PRO A 820 84.66 18.29 -41.00
CA PRO A 820 83.29 18.48 -41.48
C PRO A 820 82.31 18.89 -40.37
N GLY A 821 81.32 19.72 -40.68
CA GLY A 821 80.34 20.18 -39.70
C GLY A 821 79.54 19.01 -39.09
N ARG A 822 79.26 19.10 -37.79
CA ARG A 822 78.43 18.09 -37.09
C ARG A 822 77.00 18.10 -37.63
N PRO A 823 76.33 16.94 -37.79
CA PRO A 823 74.96 16.90 -38.27
C PRO A 823 73.99 17.52 -37.26
N GLY A 824 72.88 18.05 -37.74
CA GLY A 824 71.77 18.45 -36.89
C GLY A 824 71.10 17.23 -36.24
N GLY A 825 70.63 17.37 -35.00
CA GLY A 825 69.92 16.30 -34.31
C GLY A 825 68.48 16.12 -34.80
N PRO A 826 67.87 14.94 -34.55
CA PRO A 826 66.52 14.65 -34.99
C PRO A 826 65.45 15.45 -34.21
N GLY A 827 64.33 15.74 -34.88
CA GLY A 827 63.11 16.17 -34.20
C GLY A 827 62.51 15.07 -33.32
N GLY A 828 61.85 15.45 -32.23
CA GLY A 828 61.14 14.56 -31.32
C GLY A 828 59.78 14.11 -31.86
N ASN A 829 59.16 13.15 -31.18
CA ASN A 829 57.87 12.57 -31.60
C ASN A 829 56.73 13.01 -30.68
N PHE A 830 55.55 13.30 -31.24
CA PHE A 830 54.35 13.67 -30.48
C PHE A 830 53.16 12.79 -30.85
N TRP A 831 52.46 12.29 -29.83
CA TRP A 831 51.22 11.56 -29.97
C TRP A 831 50.15 12.17 -29.07
N GLY A 832 49.15 12.82 -29.66
CA GLY A 832 47.97 13.31 -28.97
C GLY A 832 46.79 12.37 -29.17
N ILE A 833 46.02 12.08 -28.12
CA ILE A 833 44.74 11.36 -28.23
C ILE A 833 43.68 12.18 -27.50
N GLY A 834 42.61 12.52 -28.20
CA GLY A 834 41.51 13.26 -27.61
C GLY A 834 40.19 13.08 -28.33
N GLU A 835 39.12 13.36 -27.61
CA GLU A 835 37.75 13.32 -28.13
C GLU A 835 37.23 14.72 -28.41
N ILE A 836 37.39 15.65 -27.47
CA ILE A 836 36.89 17.03 -27.60
C ILE A 836 38.07 17.99 -27.65
N PHE A 837 38.18 18.81 -28.71
CA PHE A 837 39.23 19.82 -28.88
C PHE A 837 38.65 21.24 -28.88
N GLU A 838 38.72 21.94 -27.75
CA GLU A 838 38.34 23.36 -27.64
C GLU A 838 39.51 24.25 -28.05
N ASN A 839 39.28 25.12 -29.05
CA ASN A 839 40.27 26.07 -29.58
C ASN A 839 41.56 25.43 -30.14
N GLY A 840 41.50 24.17 -30.61
CA GLY A 840 42.68 23.46 -31.12
C GLY A 840 43.41 24.17 -32.28
N ALA A 841 42.71 24.99 -33.07
CA ALA A 841 43.30 25.84 -34.11
C ALA A 841 44.38 26.82 -33.60
N ASN A 842 44.37 27.13 -32.29
CA ASN A 842 45.33 28.04 -31.68
C ASN A 842 46.59 27.31 -31.15
N LEU A 843 46.69 26.00 -31.34
CA LEU A 843 47.85 25.21 -30.96
C LEU A 843 48.71 24.87 -32.19
N THR A 844 50.01 25.09 -32.06
CA THR A 844 51.02 24.62 -33.03
C THR A 844 51.97 23.65 -32.37
N VAL A 845 52.10 22.43 -32.92
CA VAL A 845 53.10 21.46 -32.51
C VAL A 845 54.17 21.39 -33.60
N SER A 846 55.45 21.53 -33.22
CA SER A 846 56.59 21.49 -34.16
C SER A 846 57.58 20.39 -33.80
N ALA A 847 58.09 19.67 -34.80
CA ALA A 847 59.04 18.57 -34.64
C ALA A 847 60.08 18.57 -35.77
N ASN A 848 60.67 19.74 -36.03
CA ASN A 848 61.64 19.92 -37.10
C ASN A 848 62.99 19.28 -36.76
N GLY A 849 63.75 18.84 -37.77
CA GLY A 849 65.15 18.48 -37.59
C GLY A 849 66.01 19.70 -37.29
N GLY A 850 67.08 19.53 -36.51
CA GLY A 850 68.04 20.61 -36.23
C GLY A 850 68.86 21.01 -37.45
N ARG A 851 69.37 22.24 -37.51
CA ARG A 851 70.26 22.69 -38.58
C ARG A 851 71.61 21.97 -38.48
N GLY A 852 72.21 21.57 -39.60
CA GLY A 852 73.58 21.08 -39.62
C GLY A 852 74.59 22.15 -39.20
N GLY A 853 75.66 21.74 -38.51
CA GLY A 853 76.75 22.60 -38.10
C GLY A 853 77.60 23.07 -39.29
N GLN A 854 78.25 24.21 -39.12
CA GLN A 854 79.22 24.72 -40.10
C GLN A 854 80.48 23.84 -40.10
N GLY A 855 81.03 23.55 -41.28
CA GLY A 855 82.34 22.91 -41.39
C GLY A 855 83.46 23.83 -40.94
N GLN A 856 84.50 23.29 -40.31
CA GLN A 856 85.64 24.06 -39.82
C GLN A 856 86.45 24.60 -41.02
N ASP A 857 86.97 25.82 -40.93
CA ASP A 857 87.85 26.38 -41.95
C ASP A 857 89.21 25.63 -41.95
N GLY A 858 89.84 25.47 -43.11
CA GLY A 858 91.16 24.86 -43.23
C GLY A 858 92.29 25.78 -42.76
N GLY A 859 93.36 25.19 -42.22
CA GLY A 859 94.57 25.90 -41.80
C GLY A 859 95.35 26.49 -42.97
N ASN A 860 95.96 27.64 -42.79
CA ASN A 860 96.83 28.22 -43.82
C ASN A 860 98.15 27.43 -43.91
N GLY A 861 98.67 27.28 -45.12
CA GLY A 861 100.00 26.76 -45.31
C GLY A 861 101.06 27.75 -44.81
N SER A 862 102.13 27.25 -44.23
CA SER A 862 103.21 28.10 -43.74
C SER A 862 104.08 28.61 -44.89
N LYS A 863 104.73 29.75 -44.69
CA LYS A 863 105.70 30.29 -45.65
C LYS A 863 106.88 29.32 -45.79
N GLY A 864 107.36 29.06 -47.01
CA GLY A 864 108.59 28.30 -47.23
C GLY A 864 109.82 28.98 -46.63
N TYR A 865 110.85 28.22 -46.25
CA TYR A 865 112.08 28.79 -45.71
C TYR A 865 112.77 29.64 -46.79
N ASP A 866 113.31 30.80 -46.42
CA ASP A 866 114.10 31.60 -47.36
C ASP A 866 115.48 30.94 -47.55
N GLY A 867 115.95 30.92 -48.78
CA GLY A 867 117.32 30.57 -49.11
C GLY A 867 118.28 31.70 -48.71
N SER A 868 119.53 31.35 -48.51
CA SER A 868 120.56 32.26 -48.04
C SER A 868 121.26 32.92 -49.21
N THR A 869 121.46 34.23 -49.11
CA THR A 869 122.34 34.99 -50.02
C THR A 869 123.75 35.02 -49.42
N PRO A 870 124.81 34.78 -50.21
CA PRO A 870 126.18 34.90 -49.73
C PRO A 870 126.48 36.34 -49.28
N SER A 871 126.76 36.54 -47.98
CA SER A 871 126.93 37.88 -47.37
C SER A 871 128.34 38.15 -46.83
N ASN A 872 129.09 37.12 -46.44
CA ASN A 872 130.48 37.21 -46.01
C ASN A 872 131.39 36.48 -47.01
N LEU A 873 132.08 37.23 -47.87
CA LEU A 873 133.01 36.72 -48.88
C LEU A 873 134.48 36.89 -48.47
N ASN A 874 134.74 36.94 -47.17
CA ASN A 874 136.09 36.87 -46.65
C ASN A 874 136.54 35.40 -46.68
N PHE A 875 137.74 35.17 -47.18
CA PHE A 875 138.46 33.90 -47.35
C PHE A 875 138.53 33.34 -48.78
N THR A 876 139.78 33.01 -49.12
CA THR A 876 140.31 32.44 -50.36
C THR A 876 139.57 31.18 -50.79
N CYS A 877 139.38 31.00 -52.10
CA CYS A 877 138.82 29.78 -52.68
C CYS A 877 139.57 28.55 -52.13
N GLU A 878 138.84 27.59 -51.55
CA GLU A 878 139.37 26.29 -51.20
C GLU A 878 139.92 25.61 -52.47
N SER A 879 140.92 24.73 -52.29
CA SER A 879 141.84 24.14 -53.30
C SER A 879 141.19 23.49 -54.52
N ASP A 880 139.86 23.39 -54.55
CA ASP A 880 139.07 22.61 -55.48
C ASP A 880 138.13 23.48 -56.34
N TYR A 881 138.14 24.81 -56.17
CA TYR A 881 137.46 25.83 -57.00
C TYR A 881 135.95 25.64 -57.25
N LYS A 882 135.21 24.92 -56.37
CA LYS A 882 133.77 24.62 -56.57
C LYS A 882 132.81 25.24 -55.53
N THR A 883 133.28 25.65 -54.36
CA THR A 883 132.45 26.26 -53.30
C THR A 883 133.16 27.38 -52.55
N ILE A 884 132.41 28.39 -52.09
CA ILE A 884 132.85 29.48 -51.20
C ILE A 884 131.84 29.61 -50.06
N SER A 885 132.29 29.43 -48.80
CA SER A 885 131.48 29.55 -47.57
C SER A 885 130.16 28.74 -47.59
N GLY A 886 130.21 27.51 -48.14
CA GLY A 886 129.04 26.63 -48.25
C GLY A 886 128.13 26.90 -49.46
N PHE A 887 128.43 27.93 -50.27
CA PHE A 887 127.72 28.23 -51.51
C PHE A 887 128.50 27.71 -52.72
N LYS A 888 127.79 27.22 -53.74
CA LYS A 888 128.42 26.79 -55.00
C LYS A 888 128.98 28.00 -55.74
N CYS A 889 130.21 27.91 -56.24
CA CYS A 889 130.84 28.98 -57.02
C CYS A 889 131.33 28.51 -58.39
N GLU A 890 131.41 29.43 -59.36
CA GLU A 890 131.87 29.20 -60.73
C GLU A 890 132.71 30.40 -61.20
N LEU A 891 133.89 30.16 -61.78
CA LEU A 891 134.75 31.22 -62.30
C LEU A 891 134.18 31.76 -63.63
N ILE A 892 133.98 33.07 -63.72
CA ILE A 892 133.40 33.73 -64.90
C ILE A 892 134.48 34.32 -65.82
N THR A 893 135.53 34.97 -65.28
CA THR A 893 136.52 35.70 -66.10
C THR A 893 137.87 35.89 -65.39
N TYR A 894 138.97 35.77 -66.15
CA TYR A 894 140.37 35.98 -65.73
C TYR A 894 141.14 36.78 -66.80
N HIS A 895 141.73 37.94 -66.47
CA HIS A 895 142.45 38.81 -67.43
C HIS A 895 143.90 39.13 -67.00
N VAL A 896 144.88 38.83 -67.88
CA VAL A 896 146.28 39.32 -67.86
C VAL A 896 146.74 39.59 -69.31
N LEU A 897 147.32 40.76 -69.60
CA LEU A 897 147.86 41.16 -70.92
C LEU A 897 149.39 40.89 -71.02
N PRO A 898 149.97 40.74 -72.24
CA PRO A 898 150.84 39.60 -72.55
C PRO A 898 152.34 39.84 -72.31
N GLY A 899 152.94 38.95 -71.53
CA GLY A 899 154.37 38.64 -71.51
C GLY A 899 154.53 37.18 -71.06
N ARG A 900 155.02 36.30 -71.95
CA ARG A 900 155.22 34.86 -71.67
C ARG A 900 156.25 34.66 -70.56
N CYS A 901 155.87 34.01 -69.46
CA CYS A 901 156.76 33.18 -68.67
C CYS A 901 156.08 31.83 -68.39
N VAL A 902 156.86 30.79 -68.63
CA VAL A 902 156.53 29.37 -68.62
C VAL A 902 156.87 28.80 -67.24
N GLY A 903 156.00 27.92 -66.72
CA GLY A 903 156.43 26.84 -65.83
C GLY A 903 156.38 27.12 -64.32
N ILE A 904 155.97 26.07 -63.62
CA ILE A 904 155.92 25.88 -62.17
C ILE A 904 157.23 26.34 -61.51
N GLY A 905 157.16 27.27 -60.54
CA GLY A 905 158.27 27.57 -59.63
C GLY A 905 158.50 29.06 -59.36
N ALA A 906 158.16 29.50 -58.14
CA ALA A 906 158.62 30.71 -57.45
C ALA A 906 158.69 32.04 -58.24
N CYS A 907 157.67 32.89 -58.07
CA CYS A 907 157.83 34.34 -58.20
C CYS A 907 157.47 35.03 -56.87
N ARG A 908 158.45 35.03 -55.96
CA ARG A 908 158.69 36.20 -55.11
C ARG A 908 159.21 37.32 -56.03
N GLN A 909 158.74 38.53 -55.75
CA GLN A 909 159.16 39.83 -56.30
C GLN A 909 158.48 40.34 -57.58
N TYR A 910 157.73 41.41 -57.33
CA TYR A 910 157.57 42.63 -58.14
C TYR A 910 157.19 42.45 -59.61
N ILE A 911 155.87 42.36 -59.84
CA ILE A 911 155.24 42.95 -61.02
C ILE A 911 154.12 43.86 -60.51
N PRO A 912 154.20 45.19 -60.68
CA PRO A 912 153.08 46.08 -60.45
C PRO A 912 152.22 46.09 -61.71
N ASP A 913 151.04 45.44 -61.66
CA ASP A 913 149.75 46.05 -62.04
C ASP A 913 148.62 45.01 -62.28
N ARG A 914 147.60 45.09 -61.42
CA ARG A 914 146.15 44.89 -61.65
C ARG A 914 145.64 43.62 -62.38
N GLY A 915 145.77 42.44 -61.75
CA GLY A 915 144.94 41.26 -62.09
C GLY A 915 143.64 41.19 -61.26
N HIS A 916 142.50 40.89 -61.88
CA HIS A 916 141.20 40.68 -61.20
C HIS A 916 140.48 39.40 -61.70
N CYS A 917 139.85 38.65 -60.78
CA CYS A 917 139.07 37.44 -61.06
C CYS A 917 137.61 37.64 -60.67
N ARG A 918 136.65 37.15 -61.47
CA ARG A 918 135.21 37.19 -61.14
C ARG A 918 134.63 35.79 -60.91
N TYR A 919 133.93 35.60 -59.79
CA TYR A 919 133.23 34.36 -59.45
C TYR A 919 131.73 34.62 -59.38
N ARG A 920 130.92 33.72 -59.97
CA ARG A 920 129.49 33.64 -59.67
C ARG A 920 129.31 32.72 -58.48
N ILE A 921 128.62 33.17 -57.45
CA ILE A 921 128.32 32.39 -56.26
C ILE A 921 126.80 32.28 -56.18
N PHE A 922 126.30 31.04 -56.23
CA PHE A 922 124.87 30.77 -56.30
C PHE A 922 124.24 30.81 -54.91
N GLY A 923 123.16 31.57 -54.76
CA GLY A 923 122.38 31.57 -53.52
C GLY A 923 121.71 30.22 -53.30
N THR A 924 121.46 29.84 -52.04
CA THR A 924 120.73 28.60 -51.80
C THR A 924 119.26 28.75 -52.16
N SER A 925 118.62 27.68 -52.63
CA SER A 925 117.20 27.74 -52.99
C SER A 925 116.33 27.84 -51.73
N GLY A 926 115.30 28.67 -51.78
CA GLY A 926 114.25 28.68 -50.77
C GLY A 926 113.39 27.40 -50.84
N GLY A 927 112.58 27.19 -49.80
CA GLY A 927 111.56 26.16 -49.74
C GLY A 927 110.26 26.59 -50.42
N LYS A 928 109.50 25.63 -50.97
CA LYS A 928 108.12 25.88 -51.42
C LYS A 928 107.26 26.28 -50.22
N GLY A 929 106.25 27.12 -50.44
CA GLY A 929 105.25 27.37 -49.42
C GLY A 929 104.36 26.14 -49.20
N GLY A 930 103.89 25.95 -47.96
CA GLY A 930 102.98 24.86 -47.64
C GLY A 930 101.61 25.08 -48.26
N ASN A 931 100.90 24.01 -48.61
CA ASN A 931 99.51 24.14 -49.08
C ASN A 931 98.59 24.56 -47.93
N GLY A 932 97.55 25.34 -48.21
CA GLY A 932 96.45 25.51 -47.26
C GLY A 932 95.60 24.26 -47.19
N GLY A 933 95.13 23.91 -46.00
CA GLY A 933 94.23 22.80 -45.78
C GLY A 933 92.86 23.07 -46.41
N HIS A 934 92.17 22.02 -46.85
CA HIS A 934 90.81 22.07 -47.35
C HIS A 934 89.83 22.45 -46.23
N GLY A 935 88.79 23.22 -46.55
CA GLY A 935 87.72 23.49 -45.58
C GLY A 935 86.83 22.27 -45.37
N GLY A 936 86.31 22.10 -44.16
CA GLY A 936 85.40 21.02 -43.80
C GLY A 936 84.04 21.14 -44.49
N LYS A 937 83.48 20.03 -44.97
CA LYS A 937 82.16 19.98 -45.60
C LYS A 937 81.05 20.33 -44.61
N ARG A 938 79.99 21.00 -45.07
CA ARG A 938 78.83 21.34 -44.21
C ARG A 938 78.21 20.12 -43.53
N GLY A 939 77.78 20.27 -42.29
CA GLY A 939 76.97 19.25 -41.61
C GLY A 939 75.58 19.13 -42.25
N LYS A 940 75.06 17.91 -42.32
CA LYS A 940 73.70 17.67 -42.85
C LYS A 940 72.64 18.09 -41.84
N GLY A 941 71.52 18.60 -42.33
CA GLY A 941 70.35 18.86 -41.50
C GLY A 941 69.77 17.59 -40.86
N GLY A 942 69.18 17.75 -39.67
CA GLY A 942 68.54 16.66 -38.93
C GLY A 942 67.27 16.14 -39.59
N TYR A 943 66.93 14.87 -39.34
CA TYR A 943 65.65 14.32 -39.76
C TYR A 943 64.50 14.91 -38.93
N PRO A 944 63.33 15.20 -39.54
CA PRO A 944 62.15 15.60 -38.80
C PRO A 944 61.64 14.47 -37.91
N GLY A 945 61.00 14.83 -36.82
CA GLY A 945 60.22 13.89 -36.02
C GLY A 945 58.84 13.61 -36.62
N ASN A 946 57.97 13.01 -35.83
CA ASN A 946 56.62 12.63 -36.23
C ASN A 946 55.56 13.17 -35.25
N ILE A 947 54.51 13.81 -35.79
CA ILE A 947 53.39 14.34 -35.00
C ILE A 947 52.11 13.63 -35.45
N LYS A 948 51.54 12.80 -34.56
CA LYS A 948 50.25 12.15 -34.78
C LYS A 948 49.25 12.59 -33.73
N ILE A 949 48.02 12.83 -34.16
CA ILE A 949 46.91 13.20 -33.29
C ILE A 949 45.76 12.30 -33.67
N LEU A 950 45.32 11.45 -32.74
CA LEU A 950 44.18 10.58 -32.88
C LEU A 950 42.93 11.32 -32.38
N GLU A 951 42.09 11.67 -33.34
CA GLU A 951 40.87 12.44 -33.12
C GLU A 951 39.68 11.48 -33.04
N LEU A 952 39.19 11.22 -31.81
CA LEU A 952 38.12 10.25 -31.60
C LEU A 952 36.75 10.78 -32.02
N ASN A 953 36.52 12.10 -31.92
CA ASN A 953 35.24 12.73 -32.26
C ASN A 953 35.41 14.19 -32.72
N GLY A 954 35.67 14.38 -34.03
CA GLY A 954 35.77 15.71 -34.64
C GLY A 954 37.20 16.19 -34.85
N ASN A 955 37.40 17.14 -35.78
CA ASN A 955 38.72 17.62 -36.20
C ASN A 955 39.32 18.57 -35.16
N SER A 956 40.55 18.30 -34.72
CA SER A 956 41.26 19.12 -33.71
C SER A 956 41.68 20.48 -34.24
N LYS A 957 41.88 20.61 -35.55
CA LYS A 957 42.45 21.79 -36.24
C LYS A 957 43.85 22.19 -35.75
N ILE A 958 44.54 21.33 -34.99
CA ILE A 958 45.86 21.62 -34.45
C ILE A 958 46.87 21.70 -35.60
N SER A 959 47.67 22.78 -35.62
CA SER A 959 48.70 22.99 -36.63
C SER A 959 49.92 22.10 -36.35
N LYS A 960 50.41 21.40 -37.38
CA LYS A 960 51.54 20.47 -37.29
C LYS A 960 52.66 20.99 -38.20
N VAL A 961 53.83 21.27 -37.64
CA VAL A 961 54.99 21.78 -38.38
C VAL A 961 56.12 20.74 -38.33
N ILE A 962 56.41 20.13 -39.48
CA ILE A 962 57.39 19.05 -39.62
C ILE A 962 58.24 19.35 -40.86
N CYS A 963 59.47 19.78 -40.63
CA CYS A 963 60.43 20.12 -41.68
C CYS A 963 61.78 19.44 -41.43
N GLU A 964 62.46 19.02 -42.49
CA GLU A 964 63.87 18.64 -42.43
C GLU A 964 64.73 19.82 -41.98
N GLY A 965 65.76 19.52 -41.19
CA GLY A 965 66.77 20.48 -40.83
C GLY A 965 67.48 21.00 -42.09
N ARG A 966 67.90 22.26 -42.08
CA ARG A 966 68.73 22.79 -43.17
C ARG A 966 70.17 22.32 -42.98
N ASP A 967 70.90 22.11 -44.07
CA ASP A 967 72.35 21.89 -44.00
C ASP A 967 73.07 23.11 -43.40
N GLY A 968 74.25 22.85 -42.82
CA GLY A 968 75.17 23.88 -42.38
C GLY A 968 75.85 24.59 -43.56
N GLU A 969 76.82 25.43 -43.24
CA GLU A 969 77.66 26.10 -44.25
C GLU A 969 79.01 25.36 -44.39
N ASN A 970 79.60 25.42 -45.58
CA ASN A 970 80.92 24.83 -45.82
C ASN A 970 82.01 25.68 -45.12
N GLY A 971 83.00 25.02 -44.53
CA GLY A 971 84.22 25.67 -44.07
C GLY A 971 85.05 26.16 -45.25
N LYS A 972 85.73 27.29 -45.07
CA LYS A 972 86.60 27.90 -46.09
C LYS A 972 87.94 27.19 -46.18
N GLY A 973 88.50 27.07 -47.38
CA GLY A 973 89.85 26.57 -47.57
C GLY A 973 90.92 27.52 -47.00
N GLY A 974 91.96 26.96 -46.39
CA GLY A 974 93.12 27.71 -45.92
C GLY A 974 93.92 28.28 -47.10
N THR A 975 94.57 29.41 -46.89
CA THR A 975 95.40 30.02 -47.93
C THR A 975 96.73 29.29 -48.07
N GLY A 976 97.21 29.13 -49.30
CA GLY A 976 98.55 28.58 -49.55
C GLY A 976 99.64 29.50 -49.01
N GLY A 977 100.63 28.92 -48.34
CA GLY A 977 101.79 29.63 -47.83
C GLY A 977 102.62 30.22 -48.96
N ASN A 978 103.18 31.40 -48.76
CA ASN A 978 104.07 32.01 -49.74
C ASN A 978 105.36 31.18 -49.87
N GLY A 979 105.88 31.02 -51.09
CA GLY A 979 107.19 30.41 -51.28
C GLY A 979 108.31 31.24 -50.63
N GLY A 980 109.32 30.53 -50.13
CA GLY A 980 110.54 31.12 -49.63
C GLY A 980 111.28 31.86 -50.76
N ARG A 981 111.88 33.00 -50.42
CA ARG A 981 112.77 33.73 -51.33
C ARG A 981 114.00 32.88 -51.59
N ASN A 982 114.40 32.72 -52.85
CA ASN A 982 115.69 32.13 -53.15
C ASN A 982 116.79 33.10 -52.69
N GLY A 983 117.95 32.57 -52.28
CA GLY A 983 119.13 33.39 -52.11
C GLY A 983 119.53 34.02 -53.45
N ASP A 984 119.94 35.28 -53.43
CA ASP A 984 120.42 35.96 -54.63
C ASP A 984 121.77 35.36 -55.04
N ASP A 985 121.99 35.19 -56.34
CA ASP A 985 123.33 34.89 -56.85
C ASP A 985 124.16 36.18 -56.78
N VAL A 986 125.40 36.07 -56.30
CA VAL A 986 126.33 37.21 -56.27
C VAL A 986 127.49 36.97 -57.22
N VAL A 987 127.85 37.98 -58.00
CA VAL A 987 129.13 37.99 -58.72
C VAL A 987 130.12 38.74 -57.86
N ALA A 988 131.17 38.05 -57.43
CA ALA A 988 132.23 38.58 -56.59
C ALA A 988 133.49 38.80 -57.43
N GLU A 989 134.04 40.01 -57.35
CA GLU A 989 135.31 40.37 -57.96
C GLU A 989 136.42 40.34 -56.91
N TYR A 990 137.48 39.59 -57.17
CA TYR A 990 138.67 39.50 -56.34
C TYR A 990 139.80 40.27 -57.01
N VAL A 991 140.29 41.31 -56.34
CA VAL A 991 141.41 42.15 -56.79
C VAL A 991 142.66 41.77 -55.98
N LEU A 992 143.70 41.30 -56.67
CA LEU A 992 144.99 41.01 -56.04
C LEU A 992 145.59 42.32 -55.50
N ASN A 993 145.66 42.43 -54.16
CA ASN A 993 146.23 43.49 -53.30
C ASN A 993 145.24 44.22 -52.36
N SER A 994 143.92 43.97 -52.46
CA SER A 994 142.96 44.34 -51.41
C SER A 994 142.56 43.09 -50.63
N LYS A 995 142.62 43.12 -49.28
CA LYS A 995 142.23 41.99 -48.42
C LYS A 995 140.69 41.76 -48.41
N GLY A 996 140.10 41.40 -49.54
CA GLY A 996 138.69 41.04 -49.63
C GLY A 996 138.14 40.93 -51.06
N CYS A 997 137.09 40.11 -51.21
CA CYS A 997 136.24 40.07 -52.41
C CYS A 997 135.17 41.17 -52.32
N THR A 998 134.93 41.90 -53.41
CA THR A 998 133.82 42.87 -53.51
C THR A 998 132.70 42.32 -54.40
N VAL A 999 131.45 42.38 -53.92
CA VAL A 999 130.29 42.02 -54.73
C VAL A 999 130.04 43.10 -55.77
N VAL A 1000 130.06 42.73 -57.05
CA VAL A 1000 129.87 43.66 -58.18
C VAL A 1000 128.48 43.53 -58.83
N GLU A 1001 127.82 42.38 -58.67
CA GLU A 1001 126.47 42.17 -59.19
C GLU A 1001 125.66 41.27 -58.25
N ARG A 1002 124.36 41.54 -58.11
CA ARG A 1002 123.39 40.66 -57.44
C ARG A 1002 122.23 40.35 -58.38
N LYS A 1003 121.96 39.07 -58.60
CA LYS A 1003 120.81 38.61 -59.38
C LYS A 1003 119.74 38.05 -58.44
N ASN A 1004 118.57 38.68 -58.44
CA ASN A 1004 117.42 38.21 -57.66
C ASN A 1004 116.83 36.95 -58.29
N ASN A 1005 116.79 35.87 -57.53
CA ASN A 1005 116.32 34.57 -57.98
C ASN A 1005 114.82 34.32 -57.70
N GLY A 1006 114.08 35.37 -57.31
CA GLY A 1006 112.66 35.32 -57.04
C GLY A 1006 112.30 34.46 -55.83
N ARG A 1007 111.04 34.01 -55.77
CA ARG A 1007 110.57 33.06 -54.75
C ARG A 1007 110.30 31.71 -55.38
N ARG A 1008 110.36 30.67 -54.57
CA ARG A 1008 109.73 29.40 -54.91
C ARG A 1008 108.21 29.58 -55.12
N PRO A 1009 107.54 28.64 -55.81
CA PRO A 1009 106.10 28.65 -55.92
C PRO A 1009 105.42 28.71 -54.53
N PRO A 1010 104.31 29.47 -54.38
CA PRO A 1010 103.48 29.35 -53.20
C PRO A 1010 102.85 27.95 -53.11
N GLY A 1011 102.34 27.61 -51.94
CA GLY A 1011 101.43 26.48 -51.79
C GLY A 1011 100.10 26.76 -52.47
N ASN A 1012 99.36 25.70 -52.78
CA ASN A 1012 97.99 25.84 -53.27
C ASN A 1012 97.07 26.19 -52.10
N SER A 1013 96.06 27.04 -52.34
CA SER A 1013 94.98 27.22 -51.36
C SER A 1013 94.09 25.99 -51.31
N GLY A 1014 93.55 25.69 -50.13
CA GLY A 1014 92.53 24.67 -49.96
C GLY A 1014 91.23 25.07 -50.65
N ASN A 1015 90.39 24.06 -50.92
CA ASN A 1015 89.04 24.25 -51.47
C ASN A 1015 88.01 24.26 -50.33
N ASP A 1016 86.99 25.12 -50.45
CA ASP A 1016 85.88 25.20 -49.50
C ASP A 1016 85.09 23.88 -49.45
N GLY A 1017 84.75 23.43 -48.24
CA GLY A 1017 83.88 22.27 -48.00
C GLY A 1017 84.31 20.95 -48.65
N SER A 1018 85.58 20.81 -48.99
CA SER A 1018 86.10 19.66 -49.75
C SER A 1018 86.58 18.51 -48.87
N ASN A 1019 86.84 18.75 -47.58
CA ASN A 1019 87.15 17.67 -46.64
C ASN A 1019 85.85 17.09 -46.06
N ASP A 1020 85.56 15.82 -46.36
CA ASP A 1020 84.43 15.06 -45.81
C ASP A 1020 84.83 13.80 -45.04
N ASN A 1021 86.11 13.69 -44.69
CA ASN A 1021 86.62 12.67 -43.82
C ASN A 1021 85.97 12.77 -42.44
N ASP A 1022 85.48 11.65 -41.92
CA ASP A 1022 84.74 11.54 -40.65
C ASP A 1022 83.39 12.29 -40.63
N MET A 1023 82.81 12.60 -41.80
CA MET A 1023 81.48 13.21 -41.89
C MET A 1023 80.39 12.28 -41.32
N GLU A 1024 79.77 12.69 -40.22
CA GLU A 1024 78.67 11.96 -39.60
C GLU A 1024 77.34 12.17 -40.35
N SER A 1025 76.50 11.13 -40.34
CA SER A 1025 75.11 11.23 -40.83
C SER A 1025 74.16 11.62 -39.70
N PRO A 1026 73.09 12.38 -39.98
CA PRO A 1026 72.08 12.70 -38.98
C PRO A 1026 71.48 11.44 -38.36
N LYS A 1027 71.27 11.47 -37.05
CA LYS A 1027 70.60 10.37 -36.33
C LYS A 1027 69.12 10.36 -36.68
N LYS A 1028 68.53 9.17 -36.82
CA LYS A 1028 67.08 9.03 -37.00
C LYS A 1028 66.34 9.30 -35.67
N PRO A 1029 65.11 9.83 -35.71
CA PRO A 1029 64.30 10.04 -34.51
C PRO A 1029 64.07 8.72 -33.75
N VAL A 1030 64.09 8.78 -32.42
CA VAL A 1030 63.81 7.63 -31.56
C VAL A 1030 62.34 7.25 -31.67
N LEU A 1031 62.06 6.09 -32.29
CA LEU A 1031 60.71 5.54 -32.38
C LEU A 1031 60.41 4.70 -31.14
N LYS A 1032 59.34 5.04 -30.40
CA LYS A 1032 58.79 4.16 -29.36
C LYS A 1032 58.13 2.96 -30.04
N LYS A 1033 58.42 1.76 -29.57
CA LYS A 1033 58.06 0.53 -30.31
C LYS A 1033 56.58 0.17 -30.23
N GLU A 1034 55.82 0.50 -29.19
CA GLU A 1034 54.40 0.06 -29.10
C GLU A 1034 53.51 1.13 -28.44
N LEU A 1035 52.78 1.92 -29.24
CA LEU A 1035 51.73 2.85 -28.76
C LEU A 1035 50.60 2.10 -28.02
N VAL A 1036 50.45 0.81 -28.34
CA VAL A 1036 49.51 -0.16 -27.77
C VAL A 1036 49.63 -0.26 -26.25
N ASP A 1037 50.84 -0.40 -25.75
CA ASP A 1037 51.11 -0.55 -24.32
C ASP A 1037 50.72 0.72 -23.55
N LEU A 1038 50.93 1.88 -24.16
CA LEU A 1038 50.56 3.17 -23.57
C LEU A 1038 49.06 3.41 -23.54
N ILE A 1039 48.36 3.03 -24.61
CA ILE A 1039 46.90 3.04 -24.63
C ILE A 1039 46.38 2.10 -23.54
N THR A 1040 46.96 0.92 -23.39
CA THR A 1040 46.60 -0.05 -22.35
C THR A 1040 46.84 0.49 -20.95
N GLU A 1041 47.95 1.20 -20.71
CA GLU A 1041 48.23 1.84 -19.42
C GLU A 1041 47.21 2.95 -19.08
N PHE A 1042 46.81 3.76 -20.07
CA PHE A 1042 45.74 4.73 -19.90
C PHE A 1042 44.38 4.06 -19.65
N GLU A 1043 44.06 2.97 -20.36
CA GLU A 1043 42.86 2.17 -20.13
C GLU A 1043 42.83 1.64 -18.68
N ASN A 1044 43.94 1.10 -18.18
CA ASN A 1044 44.07 0.62 -16.79
C ASN A 1044 43.90 1.74 -15.77
N CYS A 1045 44.48 2.92 -16.03
CA CYS A 1045 44.31 4.10 -15.19
C CYS A 1045 42.85 4.57 -15.14
N SER A 1046 42.19 4.59 -16.29
CA SER A 1046 40.79 4.98 -16.43
C SER A 1046 39.87 3.98 -15.73
N ILE A 1047 40.11 2.67 -15.89
CA ILE A 1047 39.32 1.59 -15.25
C ILE A 1047 39.36 1.71 -13.72
N LYS A 1048 40.53 2.01 -13.13
CA LYS A 1048 40.65 2.24 -11.68
C LYS A 1048 39.82 3.42 -11.18
N ASN A 1049 39.45 4.35 -12.06
CA ASN A 1049 38.65 5.53 -11.75
C ASN A 1049 37.18 5.42 -12.20
N LEU A 1050 36.76 4.28 -12.78
CA LEU A 1050 35.37 4.04 -13.18
C LEU A 1050 34.41 3.79 -12.01
N THR A 1051 34.92 3.56 -10.80
CA THR A 1051 34.08 3.45 -9.60
C THR A 1051 33.49 4.80 -9.17
N ASP A 1052 34.03 5.91 -9.70
CA ASP A 1052 33.59 7.27 -9.42
C ASP A 1052 32.41 7.69 -10.31
N ARG A 1053 31.26 8.01 -9.71
CA ARG A 1053 30.01 8.33 -10.41
C ARG A 1053 29.95 9.70 -11.10
N PHE A 1054 30.97 10.54 -10.92
CA PHE A 1054 31.13 11.79 -11.68
C PHE A 1054 32.00 11.58 -12.93
N LYS A 1055 32.91 10.60 -12.89
CA LYS A 1055 33.85 10.32 -13.98
C LYS A 1055 33.40 9.18 -14.88
N ARG A 1056 32.68 8.20 -14.31
CA ARG A 1056 32.37 6.90 -14.93
C ARG A 1056 31.79 7.05 -16.33
N CYS A 1057 30.74 7.85 -16.53
CA CYS A 1057 30.13 8.01 -17.86
C CYS A 1057 31.09 8.64 -18.89
N THR A 1058 31.76 9.74 -18.53
CA THR A 1058 32.71 10.42 -19.43
C THR A 1058 33.87 9.50 -19.83
N LEU A 1059 34.48 8.84 -18.85
CA LEU A 1059 35.58 7.89 -19.08
C LEU A 1059 35.12 6.66 -19.87
N ASN A 1060 33.96 6.07 -19.55
CA ASN A 1060 33.42 4.93 -20.30
C ASN A 1060 33.14 5.29 -21.76
N THR A 1061 32.58 6.47 -22.01
CA THR A 1061 32.30 6.97 -23.36
C THR A 1061 33.60 7.13 -24.14
N PHE A 1062 34.60 7.80 -23.55
CA PHE A 1062 35.92 7.97 -24.14
C PHE A 1062 36.59 6.63 -24.45
N LEU A 1063 36.62 5.70 -23.48
CA LEU A 1063 37.19 4.36 -23.65
C LEU A 1063 36.47 3.55 -24.73
N LYS A 1064 35.14 3.67 -24.83
CA LYS A 1064 34.34 3.02 -25.87
C LYS A 1064 34.70 3.56 -27.25
N HIS A 1065 34.85 4.87 -27.40
CA HIS A 1065 35.28 5.49 -28.66
C HIS A 1065 36.72 5.13 -29.02
N LEU A 1066 37.61 5.13 -28.03
CA LEU A 1066 39.00 4.70 -28.20
C LEU A 1066 39.10 3.26 -28.70
N LYS A 1067 38.30 2.33 -28.15
CA LYS A 1067 38.27 0.92 -28.59
C LYS A 1067 37.61 0.70 -29.96
N LYS A 1068 36.62 1.52 -30.32
CA LYS A 1068 35.92 1.42 -31.61
C LYS A 1068 36.68 2.04 -32.77
N ASN A 1069 37.62 2.94 -32.51
CA ASN A 1069 38.35 3.66 -33.54
C ASN A 1069 39.26 2.70 -34.34
N LYS A 1070 39.10 2.70 -35.67
CA LYS A 1070 39.85 1.81 -36.57
C LYS A 1070 41.34 2.12 -36.56
N ASP A 1071 41.73 3.38 -36.48
CA ASP A 1071 43.14 3.78 -36.43
C ASP A 1071 43.79 3.39 -35.10
N ALA A 1072 43.05 3.44 -34.00
CA ALA A 1072 43.50 2.88 -32.72
C ALA A 1072 43.69 1.36 -32.79
N ASN A 1073 42.80 0.64 -33.49
CA ASN A 1073 42.90 -0.81 -33.67
C ASN A 1073 44.01 -1.22 -34.67
N VAL A 1074 44.27 -0.41 -35.70
CA VAL A 1074 45.41 -0.57 -36.62
C VAL A 1074 46.72 -0.26 -35.91
N LEU A 1075 46.73 0.63 -34.92
CA LEU A 1075 47.89 0.86 -34.05
C LEU A 1075 48.11 -0.27 -33.04
N LYS A 1076 47.09 -1.09 -32.75
CA LYS A 1076 47.11 -2.29 -31.88
C LYS A 1076 47.54 -3.59 -32.59
N GLN A 1077 47.54 -3.61 -33.91
CA GLN A 1077 48.03 -4.70 -34.77
C GLN A 1077 49.43 -4.36 -35.27
#